data_AF-A0A3N4L799-F1
#
_entry.id   AF-A0A3N4L799-F1
#
_cell.length_a   1.000
_cell.length_b   1.000
_cell.length_c   1.000
_cell.angle_alpha   90.00
_cell.angle_beta   90.00
_cell.angle_gamma   90.00
#
_symmetry.space_group_name_H-M   'P 1'
#
loop_
_entity.id
_entity.type
_entity.pdbx_description
1 polymer ?
#
loop_
_entity_poly.entity_id
_entity_poly.type
_entity_poly.pdbx_seq_one_letter_code
_entity_poly.pdbx_strand_id
1 'polypeptide(L)'
;MSKLPSFLRTLYSKPLHRCLLLGVSGSGKTALLYRMLLNELVGSIPTIGFNCEEIPTGRATLQFWDIGGGCGTIHPLIRHYMQPGSHILFLVDTAACLSDREVLSWTLDGLATEAQASRDSEGGFFGVAFGKQDRLENAAVDPRVAELEKSVRSAMETVYGDGKKGTRWAIYWNEEGGGISAATGAGLSDGWLAREFLKGIKAGLEEGKKNDSRPPMTSPPLSPPQKDPLDEGQLRALIEKQNEDDAYINLTVDEFFEKMESGMLEKWDHRAHLRAGYYVLIEILWVGHGLWEAAEDFLGKLESMLASDSKLAEIEGREKKFRNTVHRTMTTFYLHMIHISLLDFTAQNPSNLPKSTDFPKFLLSNPHLMSSQLWSAYYTKDTLFSPTAKSAWVLPDLKPLPTYINSVNGDGELKKNSSATPGHLTETERLQRFAFTILKHVKSTNQRRGKVIKDSLSALQKHIMHQRSKGINLEPYSETKAYFWIQILHASIDSLGGAKVIDIITLSFPSFVLLFPELLHRRDKGKEVWRPYYTEKSWESIEARMALVLPTLKPLPNVIVPPTAKEREAAVRKELEVRIVGRGSGLSDVEMMLHEFWVVSEVREADDVGRPPHTHGGLLWRIFSALWYAKQEKRGMGDALNEVLVADVRGKEPERRFGFTEKAFWARVVLKRFLEFELVKPGDVGGGDPRGAILMNFQSFLAKNKELVLKDMWQGYYSAETWHSEDAAVRFVPPDLKETENFM
;
A
#
# COMPACT_ATOMS: atom_id res chain seq x y z
N MET A 1 -33.99 -26.65 36.20
CA MET A 1 -34.15 -25.23 36.58
C MET A 1 -33.38 -24.40 35.56
N SER A 2 -34.05 -24.00 34.48
CA SER A 2 -34.70 -22.70 34.20
C SER A 2 -33.92 -21.99 33.09
N LYS A 3 -34.39 -22.20 31.85
CA LYS A 3 -34.08 -21.39 30.67
C LYS A 3 -34.46 -19.95 30.99
N LEU A 4 -33.50 -19.03 31.10
CA LEU A 4 -33.79 -17.61 30.98
C LEU A 4 -34.02 -17.31 29.49
N PRO A 5 -35.14 -16.67 29.09
CA PRO A 5 -35.38 -16.27 27.70
C PRO A 5 -34.28 -15.33 27.18
N SER A 6 -33.95 -15.42 25.89
CA SER A 6 -33.01 -14.51 25.18
C SER A 6 -33.31 -13.03 25.42
N PHE A 7 -34.58 -12.69 25.66
CA PHE A 7 -35.05 -11.38 26.08
C PHE A 7 -34.35 -10.85 27.36
N LEU A 8 -34.08 -11.72 28.34
CA LEU A 8 -33.33 -11.35 29.54
C LEU A 8 -31.84 -11.14 29.23
N ARG A 9 -31.26 -11.85 28.26
CA ARG A 9 -29.87 -11.63 27.82
C ARG A 9 -29.69 -10.26 27.15
N THR A 10 -30.71 -9.79 26.43
CA THR A 10 -30.82 -8.42 25.88
C THR A 10 -31.06 -7.37 26.98
N LEU A 11 -31.71 -7.75 28.09
CA LEU A 11 -31.87 -6.88 29.27
C LEU A 11 -30.58 -6.77 30.13
N TYR A 12 -29.65 -7.72 30.00
CA TYR A 12 -28.37 -7.74 30.72
C TYR A 12 -27.14 -7.38 29.86
N SER A 13 -27.28 -7.22 28.54
CA SER A 13 -26.22 -6.67 27.70
C SER A 13 -26.12 -5.17 27.93
N LYS A 14 -24.96 -4.71 28.43
CA LYS A 14 -24.69 -3.28 28.57
C LYS A 14 -24.78 -2.62 27.18
N PRO A 15 -25.48 -1.50 27.01
CA PRO A 15 -25.61 -0.83 25.72
C PRO A 15 -24.22 -0.46 25.19
N LEU A 16 -23.97 -0.79 23.91
CA LEU A 16 -22.77 -0.42 23.18
C LEU A 16 -23.04 0.87 22.40
N HIS A 17 -22.24 1.90 22.65
CA HIS A 17 -22.32 3.18 21.95
C HIS A 17 -21.13 3.30 21.00
N ARG A 18 -21.40 3.47 19.71
CA ARG A 18 -20.37 3.78 18.72
C ARG A 18 -19.96 5.24 18.85
N CYS A 19 -18.68 5.47 19.05
CA CYS A 19 -18.09 6.78 19.30
C CYS A 19 -16.96 7.05 18.31
N LEU A 20 -16.89 8.25 17.73
CA LEU A 20 -15.76 8.70 16.92
C LEU A 20 -14.93 9.68 17.76
N LEU A 21 -13.62 9.45 17.86
CA LEU A 21 -12.68 10.37 18.48
C LEU A 21 -12.04 11.23 17.38
N LEU A 22 -12.41 12.51 17.37
CA LEU A 22 -12.00 13.49 16.34
C LEU A 22 -11.18 14.62 16.97
N GLY A 23 -10.53 15.43 16.15
CA GLY A 23 -9.69 16.55 16.59
C GLY A 23 -8.48 16.76 15.68
N VAL A 24 -7.91 17.97 15.71
CA VAL A 24 -6.78 18.38 14.86
C VAL A 24 -5.56 17.47 15.07
N SER A 25 -4.70 17.36 14.06
CA SER A 25 -3.44 16.59 14.15
C SER A 25 -2.64 17.04 15.37
N GLY A 26 -2.05 16.07 16.06
CA GLY A 26 -1.29 16.33 17.27
C GLY A 26 -2.13 16.62 18.52
N SER A 27 -3.48 16.66 18.49
CA SER A 27 -4.28 16.99 19.69
C SER A 27 -4.20 15.97 20.83
N GLY A 28 -3.69 14.77 20.57
CA GLY A 28 -3.46 13.73 21.59
C GLY A 28 -4.59 12.70 21.71
N LYS A 29 -5.40 12.50 20.66
CA LYS A 29 -6.51 11.55 20.60
C LYS A 29 -6.12 10.14 21.04
N THR A 30 -5.09 9.57 20.40
CA THR A 30 -4.59 8.22 20.66
C THR A 30 -4.08 8.07 22.09
N ALA A 31 -3.33 9.06 22.58
CA ALA A 31 -2.85 9.08 23.95
C ALA A 31 -4.01 9.16 24.95
N LEU A 32 -5.04 9.96 24.67
CA LEU A 32 -6.26 10.04 25.48
C LEU A 32 -7.03 8.71 25.48
N LEU A 33 -7.15 8.06 24.32
CA LEU A 33 -7.83 6.77 24.18
C LEU A 33 -7.15 5.67 25.01
N TYR A 34 -5.83 5.50 24.86
CA TYR A 34 -5.09 4.50 25.62
C TYR A 34 -5.05 4.83 27.12
N ARG A 35 -4.98 6.11 27.49
CA ARG A 35 -5.06 6.51 28.90
C ARG A 35 -6.39 6.14 29.52
N MET A 36 -7.51 6.30 28.81
CA MET A 36 -8.83 5.88 29.29
C MET A 36 -9.00 4.36 29.35
N LEU A 37 -8.35 3.61 28.45
CA LEU A 37 -8.46 2.15 28.37
C LEU A 37 -7.59 1.44 29.40
N LEU A 38 -6.31 1.82 29.50
CA LEU A 38 -5.28 1.09 30.25
C LEU A 38 -4.91 1.77 31.57
N ASN A 39 -5.35 3.01 31.79
CA ASN A 39 -4.96 3.85 32.93
C ASN A 39 -3.43 4.08 33.07
N GLU A 40 -2.66 3.80 32.02
CA GLU A 40 -1.21 3.97 31.95
C GLU A 40 -0.84 4.92 30.80
N LEU A 41 0.30 5.60 30.91
CA LEU A 41 0.81 6.48 29.86
C LEU A 41 1.57 5.62 28.85
N VAL A 42 0.91 5.28 27.75
CA VAL A 42 1.56 4.59 26.63
C VAL A 42 2.15 5.63 25.68
N GLY A 43 3.44 5.51 25.35
CA GLY A 43 4.06 6.34 24.32
C GLY A 43 3.40 6.07 22.97
N SER A 44 2.58 6.99 22.49
CA SER A 44 1.85 6.82 21.23
C SER A 44 2.73 7.19 20.03
N ILE A 45 2.89 6.26 19.11
CA ILE A 45 3.25 6.55 17.71
C ILE A 45 1.99 7.13 17.04
N PRO A 46 2.06 8.15 16.16
CA PRO A 46 0.90 8.66 15.43
C PRO A 46 0.12 7.50 14.79
N THR A 47 -1.22 7.46 14.98
CA THR A 47 -2.06 6.37 14.47
C THR A 47 -2.00 6.30 12.95
N ILE A 48 -1.36 5.26 12.43
CA ILE A 48 -1.36 4.91 11.00
C ILE A 48 -2.71 4.25 10.70
N GLY A 49 -3.64 4.98 10.09
CA GLY A 49 -5.00 4.51 9.76
C GLY A 49 -6.06 4.81 10.84
N PHE A 50 -6.72 3.78 11.36
CA PHE A 50 -7.83 3.88 12.30
C PHE A 50 -7.60 2.94 13.49
N ASN A 51 -7.77 3.43 14.71
CA ASN A 51 -7.75 2.58 15.91
C ASN A 51 -9.17 2.42 16.49
N CYS A 52 -9.54 1.21 16.94
CA CYS A 52 -10.86 0.94 17.50
C CYS A 52 -10.71 0.22 18.84
N GLU A 53 -11.15 0.87 19.92
CA GLU A 53 -10.99 0.38 21.29
C GLU A 53 -12.33 0.48 22.06
N GLU A 54 -12.58 -0.48 22.95
CA GLU A 54 -13.80 -0.54 23.77
C GLU A 54 -13.53 -0.15 25.23
N ILE A 55 -14.19 0.91 25.69
CA ILE A 55 -14.05 1.45 27.05
C ILE A 55 -15.28 1.09 27.89
N PRO A 56 -15.16 0.19 28.88
CA PRO A 56 -16.25 -0.17 29.76
C PRO A 56 -16.50 0.92 30.81
N THR A 57 -17.71 1.46 30.88
CA THR A 57 -18.12 2.53 31.84
C THR A 57 -18.96 1.99 33.00
N GLY A 58 -18.91 0.68 33.24
CA GLY A 58 -19.72 -0.02 34.24
C GLY A 58 -21.19 -0.24 33.81
N ARG A 59 -21.87 0.75 33.25
CA ARG A 59 -23.29 0.68 32.83
C ARG A 59 -23.52 0.62 31.31
N ALA A 60 -22.48 0.86 30.51
CA ALA A 60 -22.46 0.81 29.04
C ALA A 60 -21.02 0.52 28.57
N THR A 61 -20.85 0.22 27.28
CA THR A 61 -19.53 0.17 26.63
C THR A 61 -19.48 1.27 25.57
N LEU A 62 -18.41 2.07 25.58
CA LEU A 62 -18.16 3.06 24.53
C LEU A 62 -17.11 2.49 23.58
N GLN A 63 -17.45 2.27 22.32
CA GLN A 63 -16.49 1.82 21.30
C GLN A 63 -15.99 3.04 20.54
N PHE A 64 -14.75 3.45 20.79
CA PHE A 64 -14.12 4.61 20.17
C PHE A 64 -13.35 4.23 18.93
N TRP A 65 -13.64 4.92 17.84
CA TRP A 65 -12.87 4.93 16.61
C TRP A 65 -11.99 6.18 16.61
N ASP A 66 -10.70 6.04 16.89
CA ASP A 66 -9.71 7.11 16.74
C ASP A 66 -9.36 7.24 15.26
N ILE A 67 -9.92 8.28 14.66
CA ILE A 67 -9.68 8.64 13.26
C ILE A 67 -8.53 9.64 13.27
N GLY A 68 -7.38 9.24 12.72
CA GLY A 68 -6.21 10.11 12.59
C GLY A 68 -6.56 11.38 11.82
N GLY A 69 -6.73 12.49 12.53
CA GLY A 69 -7.04 13.81 11.94
C GLY A 69 -5.81 14.48 11.34
N GLY A 70 -5.20 13.89 10.32
CA GLY A 70 -4.19 14.54 9.47
C GLY A 70 -4.74 15.83 8.81
N CYS A 71 -3.90 16.84 8.73
CA CYS A 71 -4.21 18.22 8.34
C CYS A 71 -5.13 18.33 7.08
N GLY A 72 -6.24 19.06 7.21
CA GLY A 72 -6.99 19.72 6.13
C GLY A 72 -7.68 18.88 5.04
N THR A 73 -7.52 17.55 4.97
CA THR A 73 -8.03 16.75 3.82
C THR A 73 -8.74 15.43 4.15
N ILE A 74 -8.97 15.12 5.44
CA ILE A 74 -9.63 13.86 5.88
C ILE A 74 -11.16 13.98 6.05
N HIS A 75 -11.72 15.19 5.95
CA HIS A 75 -13.17 15.44 6.02
C HIS A 75 -14.06 14.54 5.12
N PRO A 76 -13.65 14.10 3.91
CA PRO A 76 -14.49 13.22 3.10
C PRO A 76 -14.61 11.79 3.66
N LEU A 77 -13.60 11.29 4.38
CA LEU A 77 -13.59 9.93 4.92
C LEU A 77 -14.38 9.83 6.23
N ILE A 78 -14.33 10.86 7.08
CA ILE A 78 -15.06 10.88 8.36
C ILE A 78 -16.57 10.70 8.12
N ARG A 79 -17.13 11.23 7.03
CA ARG A 79 -18.53 11.01 6.62
C ARG A 79 -18.90 9.54 6.42
N HIS A 80 -17.97 8.69 5.98
CA HIS A 80 -18.22 7.24 5.85
C HIS A 80 -18.26 6.53 7.21
N TYR A 81 -17.62 7.10 8.24
CA TYR A 81 -17.64 6.57 9.62
C TYR A 81 -18.77 7.19 10.46
N MET A 82 -19.28 8.36 10.07
CA MET A 82 -20.45 9.02 10.65
C MET A 82 -21.75 8.35 10.18
N GLN A 83 -22.04 7.19 10.78
CA GLN A 83 -23.33 6.51 10.60
C GLN A 83 -24.41 7.13 11.51
N PRO A 84 -25.71 7.07 11.14
CA PRO A 84 -26.81 7.52 11.98
C PRO A 84 -26.71 6.95 13.40
N GLY A 85 -26.82 7.83 14.41
CA GLY A 85 -26.70 7.46 15.82
C GLY A 85 -25.28 7.34 16.37
N SER A 86 -24.22 7.55 15.56
CA SER A 86 -22.83 7.62 16.07
C SER A 86 -22.63 8.85 16.96
N HIS A 87 -21.92 8.70 18.08
CA HIS A 87 -21.56 9.80 18.96
C HIS A 87 -20.14 10.29 18.64
N ILE A 88 -19.83 11.56 18.89
CA ILE A 88 -18.52 12.15 18.58
C ILE A 88 -17.93 12.75 19.85
N LEU A 89 -16.65 12.51 20.08
CA LEU A 89 -15.84 13.23 21.05
C LEU A 89 -14.74 13.97 20.29
N PHE A 90 -14.82 15.29 20.23
CA PHE A 90 -13.85 16.15 19.56
C PHE A 90 -12.84 16.69 20.57
N LEU A 91 -11.55 16.42 20.36
CA LEU A 91 -10.47 16.81 21.25
C LEU A 91 -9.77 18.09 20.77
N VAL A 92 -9.80 19.13 21.62
CA VAL A 92 -9.13 20.42 21.43
C VAL A 92 -7.79 20.41 22.15
N ASP A 93 -6.70 20.76 21.47
CA ASP A 93 -5.40 20.99 22.12
C ASP A 93 -5.39 22.39 22.74
N THR A 94 -5.67 22.46 24.05
CA THR A 94 -5.81 23.74 24.74
C THR A 94 -4.53 24.56 24.66
N ALA A 95 -3.38 23.94 24.90
CA ALA A 95 -2.11 24.65 24.91
C ALA A 95 -1.74 25.19 23.52
N ALA A 96 -1.93 24.37 22.46
CA ALA A 96 -1.61 24.78 21.10
C ALA A 96 -2.51 25.93 20.60
N CYS A 97 -3.82 25.85 20.86
CA CYS A 97 -4.78 26.90 20.51
C CYS A 97 -4.51 28.24 21.21
N LEU A 98 -3.95 28.21 22.42
CA LEU A 98 -3.58 29.42 23.16
C LEU A 98 -2.24 30.02 22.70
N SER A 99 -1.34 29.19 22.18
CA SER A 99 -0.02 29.62 21.70
C SER A 99 -0.02 30.07 20.23
N ASP A 100 -0.93 29.56 19.41
CA ASP A 100 -0.93 29.78 17.97
C ASP A 100 -2.36 30.06 17.43
N ARG A 101 -2.54 31.24 16.82
CA ARG A 101 -3.82 31.67 16.26
C ARG A 101 -4.22 30.92 15.00
N GLU A 102 -3.28 30.41 14.21
CA GLU A 102 -3.60 29.60 13.03
C GLU A 102 -4.13 28.24 13.46
N VAL A 103 -3.54 27.64 14.50
CA VAL A 103 -4.02 26.38 15.11
C VAL A 103 -5.42 26.55 15.70
N LEU A 104 -5.69 27.69 16.34
CA LEU A 104 -7.03 28.03 16.82
C LEU A 104 -8.03 28.09 15.66
N SER A 105 -7.71 28.78 14.57
CA SER A 105 -8.58 28.88 13.39
C SER A 105 -8.88 27.49 12.83
N TRP A 106 -7.86 26.66 12.60
CA TRP A 106 -8.04 25.30 12.06
C TRP A 106 -8.85 24.40 12.99
N THR A 107 -8.70 24.58 14.31
CA THR A 107 -9.47 23.82 15.30
C THR A 107 -10.95 24.21 15.27
N LEU A 108 -11.26 25.51 15.15
CA LEU A 108 -12.65 25.99 15.06
C LEU A 108 -13.30 25.60 13.73
N ASP A 109 -12.57 25.73 12.61
CA ASP A 109 -13.06 25.34 11.29
C ASP A 109 -13.32 23.83 11.21
N GLY A 110 -12.39 23.02 11.73
CA GLY A 110 -12.54 21.57 11.84
C GLY A 110 -13.72 21.18 12.73
N LEU A 111 -13.85 21.82 13.90
CA LEU A 111 -14.96 21.59 14.83
C LEU A 111 -16.31 21.89 14.17
N ALA A 112 -16.46 23.05 13.53
CA ALA A 112 -17.70 23.45 12.87
C ALA A 112 -18.07 22.50 11.73
N THR A 113 -17.08 22.07 10.94
CA THR A 113 -17.29 21.14 9.83
C THR A 113 -17.75 19.77 10.32
N GLU A 114 -17.12 19.23 11.37
CA GLU A 114 -17.51 17.92 11.93
C GLU A 114 -18.84 17.97 12.67
N ALA A 115 -19.13 19.08 13.37
CA ALA A 115 -20.44 19.32 13.96
C ALA A 115 -21.54 19.33 12.90
N GLN A 116 -21.32 20.02 11.77
CA GLN A 116 -22.28 20.07 10.68
C GLN A 116 -22.46 18.69 10.02
N ALA A 117 -21.35 17.99 9.72
CA ALA A 117 -21.39 16.64 9.15
C ALA A 117 -22.11 15.64 10.06
N SER A 118 -21.91 15.75 11.38
CA SER A 118 -22.63 14.96 12.37
C SER A 118 -24.12 15.25 12.36
N ARG A 119 -24.52 16.52 12.21
CA ARG A 119 -25.93 16.90 12.13
C ARG A 119 -26.59 16.37 10.86
N ASP A 120 -25.91 16.51 9.72
CA ASP A 120 -26.38 16.06 8.41
C ASP A 120 -26.55 14.52 8.34
N SER A 121 -25.72 13.79 9.09
CA SER A 121 -25.71 12.31 9.12
C SER A 121 -26.57 11.72 10.24
N GLU A 122 -27.46 12.50 10.87
CA GLU A 122 -28.28 12.08 12.01
C GLU A 122 -27.47 11.51 13.19
N GLY A 123 -26.33 12.13 13.49
CA GLY A 123 -25.46 11.77 14.61
C GLY A 123 -26.16 11.85 15.97
N GLY A 124 -25.68 11.04 16.91
CA GLY A 124 -26.28 10.86 18.22
C GLY A 124 -26.02 12.01 19.20
N PHE A 125 -24.76 12.19 19.60
CA PHE A 125 -24.34 13.20 20.59
C PHE A 125 -22.93 13.70 20.30
N PHE A 126 -22.69 15.01 20.45
CA PHE A 126 -21.41 15.66 20.14
C PHE A 126 -20.75 16.25 21.39
N GLY A 127 -19.68 15.63 21.85
CA GLY A 127 -18.87 16.11 22.96
C GLY A 127 -17.63 16.86 22.49
N VAL A 128 -17.29 17.97 23.13
CA VAL A 128 -16.01 18.67 22.91
C VAL A 128 -15.18 18.61 24.19
N ALA A 129 -14.00 17.99 24.17
CA ALA A 129 -13.10 17.88 25.31
C ALA A 129 -11.85 18.72 25.10
N PHE A 130 -11.41 19.41 26.14
CA PHE A 130 -10.21 20.24 26.12
C PHE A 130 -9.03 19.47 26.70
N GLY A 131 -8.11 19.02 25.86
CA GLY A 131 -6.95 18.21 26.25
C GLY A 131 -5.68 19.03 26.51
N LYS A 132 -4.64 18.33 26.97
CA LYS A 132 -3.28 18.83 27.24
C LYS A 132 -3.20 20.01 28.21
N GLN A 133 -4.12 20.06 29.15
CA GLN A 133 -4.19 21.14 30.13
C GLN A 133 -3.02 21.11 31.13
N ASP A 134 -2.29 20.00 31.23
CA ASP A 134 -1.04 19.86 32.01
C ASP A 134 0.08 20.80 31.56
N ARG A 135 0.00 21.33 30.33
CA ARG A 135 0.97 22.29 29.79
C ARG A 135 0.69 23.73 30.20
N LEU A 136 -0.36 23.97 30.98
CA LEU A 136 -0.74 25.29 31.47
C LEU A 136 -0.45 25.36 32.97
N GLU A 137 0.21 26.42 33.44
CA GLU A 137 0.58 26.59 34.85
C GLU A 137 -0.64 26.67 35.78
N ASN A 138 -1.82 27.09 35.28
CA ASN A 138 -3.13 27.01 35.95
C ASN A 138 -4.29 27.15 34.95
N ALA A 139 -4.64 26.06 34.26
CA ALA A 139 -5.67 26.06 33.21
C ALA A 139 -7.05 26.61 33.66
N ALA A 140 -7.46 26.36 34.92
CA ALA A 140 -8.78 26.73 35.44
C ALA A 140 -8.97 28.24 35.70
N VAL A 141 -7.86 29.01 35.77
CA VAL A 141 -7.89 30.45 36.12
C VAL A 141 -7.35 31.32 34.97
N ASP A 142 -6.85 30.72 33.90
CA ASP A 142 -6.31 31.45 32.75
C ASP A 142 -7.45 32.12 31.94
N PRO A 143 -7.51 33.47 31.87
CA PRO A 143 -8.57 34.17 31.13
C PRO A 143 -8.62 33.82 29.64
N ARG A 144 -7.51 33.38 29.06
CA ARG A 144 -7.42 33.00 27.64
C ARG A 144 -8.14 31.68 27.36
N VAL A 145 -8.19 30.79 28.35
CA VAL A 145 -8.99 29.56 28.27
C VAL A 145 -10.48 29.90 28.20
N ALA A 146 -10.95 30.86 29.00
CA ALA A 146 -12.35 31.28 28.96
C ALA A 146 -12.73 31.91 27.61
N GLU A 147 -11.80 32.63 26.98
CA GLU A 147 -11.98 33.16 25.61
C GLU A 147 -12.01 32.04 24.56
N LEU A 148 -11.15 31.03 24.69
CA LEU A 148 -11.16 29.84 23.84
C LEU A 148 -12.48 29.06 23.98
N GLU A 149 -12.94 28.84 25.21
CA GLU A 149 -14.22 28.18 25.48
C GLU A 149 -15.38 28.95 24.84
N LYS A 150 -15.41 30.28 24.98
CA LYS A 150 -16.42 31.13 24.33
C LYS A 150 -16.41 30.97 22.81
N SER A 151 -15.23 30.86 22.21
CA SER A 151 -15.07 30.68 20.76
C SER A 151 -15.56 29.30 20.29
N VAL A 152 -15.18 28.24 21.01
CA VAL A 152 -15.64 26.86 20.76
C VAL A 152 -17.16 26.75 20.94
N ARG A 153 -17.71 27.37 21.99
CA ARG A 153 -19.14 27.41 22.28
C ARG A 153 -19.91 28.11 21.15
N SER A 154 -19.44 29.27 20.70
CA SER A 154 -20.06 30.00 19.59
C SER A 154 -20.07 29.19 18.29
N ALA A 155 -18.98 28.44 18.00
CA ALA A 155 -18.93 27.54 16.85
C ALA A 155 -19.97 26.41 16.95
N MET A 156 -20.13 25.81 18.13
CA MET A 156 -21.13 24.76 18.37
C MET A 156 -22.57 25.29 18.32
N GLU A 157 -22.84 26.47 18.88
CA GLU A 157 -24.15 27.11 18.86
C GLU A 157 -24.60 27.47 17.44
N THR A 158 -23.66 27.77 16.54
CA THR A 158 -23.95 28.01 15.12
C THR A 158 -24.56 26.76 14.46
N VAL A 159 -24.15 25.55 14.89
CA VAL A 159 -24.58 24.29 14.30
C VAL A 159 -25.76 23.66 15.06
N TYR A 160 -25.74 23.68 16.39
CA TYR A 160 -26.70 22.96 17.23
C TYR A 160 -27.64 23.87 18.05
N GLY A 161 -27.46 25.19 18.00
CA GLY A 161 -28.22 26.16 18.81
C GLY A 161 -27.77 26.24 20.27
N ASP A 162 -28.48 27.08 21.05
CA ASP A 162 -28.17 27.43 22.45
C ASP A 162 -28.13 26.18 23.36
N GLY A 163 -26.93 25.83 23.85
CA GLY A 163 -26.56 24.59 24.55
C GLY A 163 -27.16 24.37 25.95
N LYS A 164 -28.47 24.57 26.14
CA LYS A 164 -29.16 24.32 27.42
C LYS A 164 -29.30 22.81 27.69
N LYS A 165 -29.51 22.45 28.98
CA LYS A 165 -29.76 21.07 29.43
C LYS A 165 -30.84 20.41 28.56
N GLY A 166 -30.45 19.39 27.80
CA GLY A 166 -31.32 18.68 26.84
C GLY A 166 -30.64 18.48 25.49
N THR A 167 -29.78 19.41 25.07
CA THR A 167 -29.16 19.46 23.74
C THR A 167 -28.28 18.25 23.39
N ARG A 168 -28.19 17.91 22.08
CA ARG A 168 -27.36 16.82 21.53
C ARG A 168 -25.85 17.10 21.54
N TRP A 169 -25.37 18.03 22.36
CA TRP A 169 -23.95 18.35 22.47
C TRP A 169 -23.56 18.88 23.86
N ALA A 170 -22.28 18.78 24.22
CA ALA A 170 -21.72 19.39 25.44
C ALA A 170 -20.23 19.68 25.32
N ILE A 171 -19.74 20.59 26.16
CA ILE A 171 -18.32 20.85 26.37
C ILE A 171 -17.90 20.22 27.69
N TYR A 172 -16.78 19.49 27.67
CA TYR A 172 -16.20 18.80 28.81
C TYR A 172 -14.91 19.51 29.24
N TRP A 173 -14.96 19.99 30.48
CA TRP A 173 -13.86 20.62 31.18
C TRP A 173 -13.91 20.20 32.65
N ASN A 174 -12.78 19.77 33.22
CA ASN A 174 -12.72 19.34 34.62
C ASN A 174 -12.31 20.51 35.52
N GLU A 175 -13.29 21.19 36.12
CA GLU A 175 -13.09 22.35 37.01
C GLU A 175 -12.44 21.96 38.36
N GLU A 176 -12.69 20.74 38.86
CA GLU A 176 -12.30 20.33 40.22
C GLU A 176 -10.98 19.53 40.27
N GLY A 177 -10.42 19.09 39.13
CA GLY A 177 -9.37 18.06 39.08
C GLY A 177 -8.18 18.31 38.14
N GLY A 178 -7.76 19.57 37.93
CA GLY A 178 -6.52 19.89 37.20
C GLY A 178 -6.57 19.69 35.67
N GLY A 179 -7.77 19.59 35.10
CA GLY A 179 -7.99 19.46 33.64
C GLY A 179 -8.02 18.02 33.11
N ILE A 180 -8.14 17.88 31.79
CA ILE A 180 -8.07 16.63 31.03
C ILE A 180 -6.67 16.51 30.43
N SER A 181 -5.92 15.50 30.85
CA SER A 181 -4.58 15.24 30.34
C SER A 181 -4.29 13.76 30.23
N ALA A 182 -3.89 13.33 29.02
CA ALA A 182 -3.37 11.99 28.80
C ALA A 182 -2.05 11.75 29.55
N ALA A 183 -1.20 12.77 29.65
CA ALA A 183 0.13 12.68 30.27
C ALA A 183 0.04 12.46 31.78
N THR A 184 -0.79 13.24 32.48
CA THR A 184 -0.93 13.12 33.94
C THR A 184 -2.04 12.15 34.33
N GLY A 185 -3.01 11.86 33.45
CA GLY A 185 -4.21 11.08 33.76
C GLY A 185 -5.33 11.87 34.42
N ALA A 186 -5.13 13.18 34.64
CA ALA A 186 -6.16 14.07 35.17
C ALA A 186 -7.43 14.01 34.29
N GLY A 187 -8.61 13.85 34.92
CA GLY A 187 -9.91 13.71 34.26
C GLY A 187 -10.14 12.41 33.47
N LEU A 188 -9.16 11.49 33.44
CA LEU A 188 -9.21 10.25 32.66
C LEU A 188 -9.06 8.99 33.53
N SER A 189 -8.16 9.01 34.52
CA SER A 189 -7.76 7.83 35.30
C SER A 189 -8.85 7.24 36.19
N ASP A 190 -9.81 8.05 36.62
CA ASP A 190 -11.00 7.62 37.37
C ASP A 190 -12.21 7.37 36.44
N GLY A 191 -12.00 7.43 35.12
CA GLY A 191 -13.03 7.31 34.11
C GLY A 191 -14.05 8.45 34.11
N TRP A 192 -13.72 9.64 34.67
CA TRP A 192 -14.63 10.79 34.71
C TRP A 192 -15.12 11.19 33.30
N LEU A 193 -14.21 11.45 32.35
CA LEU A 193 -14.59 11.88 31.00
C LEU A 193 -15.51 10.87 30.29
N ALA A 194 -15.21 9.58 30.40
CA ALA A 194 -16.05 8.51 29.82
C ALA A 194 -17.45 8.48 30.44
N ARG A 195 -17.56 8.70 31.77
CA ARG A 195 -18.83 8.75 32.48
C ARG A 195 -19.66 9.99 32.13
N GLU A 196 -19.04 11.17 32.06
CA GLU A 196 -19.71 12.41 31.68
C GLU A 196 -20.14 12.40 30.21
N PHE A 197 -19.31 11.83 29.33
CA PHE A 197 -19.68 11.62 27.93
C PHE A 197 -20.91 10.72 27.78
N LEU A 198 -20.93 9.60 28.51
CA LEU A 198 -22.09 8.71 28.53
C LEU A 198 -23.35 9.37 29.12
N LYS A 199 -23.21 10.24 30.14
CA LYS A 199 -24.34 11.01 30.68
C LYS A 199 -24.91 11.95 29.61
N GLY A 200 -24.06 12.64 28.87
CA GLY A 200 -24.44 13.49 27.74
C GLY A 200 -25.20 12.72 26.65
N ILE A 201 -24.66 11.58 26.24
CA ILE A 201 -25.31 10.67 25.29
C ILE A 201 -26.73 10.32 25.73
N LYS A 202 -26.92 9.93 26.99
CA LYS A 202 -28.24 9.55 27.52
C LYS A 202 -29.22 10.71 27.56
N ALA A 203 -28.77 11.89 27.98
CA ALA A 203 -29.61 13.09 28.02
C ALA A 203 -30.08 13.50 26.62
N GLY A 204 -29.19 13.49 25.61
CA GLY A 204 -29.56 13.81 24.22
C GLY A 204 -30.52 12.79 23.58
N LEU A 205 -30.42 11.51 23.96
CA LEU A 205 -31.35 10.46 23.50
C LEU A 205 -32.75 10.58 24.13
N GLU A 206 -32.85 11.06 25.37
CA GLU A 206 -34.13 11.28 26.06
C GLU A 206 -34.92 12.48 25.51
N GLU A 207 -34.23 13.54 25.05
CA GLU A 207 -34.86 14.70 24.40
C GLU A 207 -35.34 14.40 22.97
N GLY A 208 -34.57 13.61 22.21
CA GLY A 208 -34.96 13.16 20.87
C GLY A 208 -36.28 12.39 20.84
N LYS A 209 -36.60 11.66 21.93
CA LYS A 209 -37.89 10.96 22.10
C LYS A 209 -39.08 11.88 22.39
N LYS A 210 -38.86 13.13 22.84
CA LYS A 210 -39.93 14.10 23.12
C LYS A 210 -40.36 14.90 21.90
N ASN A 211 -39.47 15.09 20.92
CA ASN A 211 -39.73 15.88 19.71
C ASN A 211 -40.07 15.05 18.46
N ASP A 212 -40.06 13.73 18.54
CA ASP A 212 -40.27 12.84 17.39
C ASP A 212 -41.55 11.99 17.57
N SER A 213 -42.54 12.21 16.72
CA SER A 213 -43.78 11.41 16.65
C SER A 213 -43.62 10.13 15.81
N ARG A 214 -42.38 9.73 15.51
CA ARG A 214 -42.06 8.50 14.78
C ARG A 214 -41.85 7.33 15.74
N PRO A 215 -42.21 6.09 15.35
CA PRO A 215 -41.94 4.92 16.16
C PRO A 215 -40.43 4.76 16.35
N PRO A 216 -39.98 4.22 17.51
CA PRO A 216 -38.57 4.09 17.79
C PRO A 216 -37.90 3.22 16.72
N MET A 217 -37.00 3.82 15.95
CA MET A 217 -36.05 3.05 15.15
C MET A 217 -35.10 2.36 16.12
N THR A 218 -35.39 1.10 16.41
CA THR A 218 -34.37 0.17 16.87
C THR A 218 -33.36 0.08 15.74
N SER A 219 -32.23 0.78 15.88
CA SER A 219 -31.01 0.39 15.18
C SER A 219 -30.88 -1.14 15.33
N PRO A 220 -30.75 -1.90 14.23
CA PRO A 220 -30.46 -3.31 14.36
C PRO A 220 -29.21 -3.40 15.25
N PRO A 221 -29.20 -4.23 16.30
CA PRO A 221 -27.95 -4.46 17.00
C PRO A 221 -26.93 -4.84 15.92
N LEU A 222 -25.81 -4.11 15.85
CA LEU A 222 -24.61 -4.60 15.18
C LEU A 222 -24.44 -6.01 15.72
N SER A 223 -24.69 -6.99 14.86
CA SER A 223 -24.51 -8.37 15.26
C SER A 223 -23.04 -8.44 15.68
N PRO A 224 -22.71 -8.94 16.88
CA PRO A 224 -21.32 -9.28 17.15
C PRO A 224 -20.83 -10.12 15.97
N PRO A 225 -19.54 -10.01 15.55
CA PRO A 225 -19.01 -10.82 14.46
C PRO A 225 -19.54 -12.22 14.68
N GLN A 226 -20.30 -12.76 13.71
CA GLN A 226 -20.91 -14.08 13.86
C GLN A 226 -19.73 -14.99 14.18
N LYS A 227 -19.61 -15.41 15.44
CA LYS A 227 -18.61 -16.41 15.81
C LYS A 227 -18.86 -17.55 14.84
N ASP A 228 -17.80 -17.94 14.14
CA ASP A 228 -17.87 -19.12 13.29
C ASP A 228 -18.59 -20.22 14.06
N PRO A 229 -19.52 -20.94 13.43
CA PRO A 229 -20.24 -22.01 14.11
C PRO A 229 -19.29 -23.12 14.61
N LEU A 230 -18.02 -23.10 14.19
CA LEU A 230 -16.98 -24.05 14.54
C LEU A 230 -15.82 -23.36 15.27
N ASP A 231 -15.39 -23.91 16.42
CA ASP A 231 -14.17 -23.51 17.09
C ASP A 231 -12.90 -24.03 16.37
N GLU A 232 -11.72 -23.55 16.77
CA GLU A 232 -10.45 -23.92 16.13
C GLU A 232 -10.18 -25.44 16.16
N GLY A 233 -10.58 -26.12 17.26
CA GLY A 233 -10.44 -27.57 17.39
C GLY A 233 -11.36 -28.33 16.43
N GLN A 234 -12.58 -27.85 16.25
CA GLN A 234 -13.55 -28.39 15.29
C GLN A 234 -13.11 -28.16 13.84
N LEU A 235 -12.51 -27.00 13.54
CA LEU A 235 -11.93 -26.73 12.21
C LEU A 235 -10.76 -27.67 11.92
N ARG A 236 -9.88 -27.94 12.90
CA ARG A 236 -8.79 -28.93 12.75
C ARG A 236 -9.33 -30.34 12.51
N ALA A 237 -10.31 -30.79 13.29
CA ALA A 237 -10.94 -32.10 13.10
C ALA A 237 -11.62 -32.22 11.71
N LEU A 238 -12.25 -31.13 11.23
CA LEU A 238 -12.81 -31.07 9.87
C LEU A 238 -11.72 -31.22 8.80
N ILE A 239 -10.58 -30.53 8.97
CA ILE A 239 -9.45 -30.63 8.04
C ILE A 239 -8.88 -32.04 8.02
N GLU A 240 -8.68 -32.67 9.19
CA GLU A 240 -8.19 -34.05 9.30
C GLU A 240 -9.11 -35.02 8.56
N LYS A 241 -10.42 -34.95 8.80
CA LYS A 241 -11.41 -35.76 8.08
C LYS A 241 -11.37 -35.52 6.56
N GLN A 242 -11.27 -34.26 6.13
CA GLN A 242 -11.21 -33.93 4.70
C GLN A 242 -9.87 -34.30 4.05
N ASN A 243 -8.81 -34.51 4.82
CA ASN A 243 -7.54 -35.02 4.31
C ASN A 243 -7.63 -36.52 3.95
N GLU A 244 -8.47 -37.29 4.66
CA GLU A 244 -8.68 -38.72 4.38
C GLU A 244 -9.44 -38.96 3.07
N ASP A 245 -10.46 -38.12 2.79
CA ASP A 245 -11.34 -38.21 1.61
C ASP A 245 -10.97 -37.19 0.50
N ASP A 246 -9.69 -36.82 0.39
CA ASP A 246 -9.26 -35.74 -0.49
C ASP A 246 -9.14 -36.17 -1.97
N ALA A 247 -10.17 -35.90 -2.76
CA ALA A 247 -10.27 -36.24 -4.18
C ALA A 247 -9.10 -35.73 -5.06
N TYR A 248 -8.32 -34.76 -4.57
CA TYR A 248 -7.28 -34.09 -5.36
C TYR A 248 -5.86 -34.39 -4.87
N ILE A 249 -5.68 -35.23 -3.84
CA ILE A 249 -4.38 -35.44 -3.19
C ILE A 249 -3.32 -36.06 -4.12
N ASN A 250 -3.75 -36.86 -5.10
CA ASN A 250 -2.87 -37.55 -6.04
C ASN A 250 -2.67 -36.78 -7.36
N LEU A 251 -3.25 -35.59 -7.51
CA LEU A 251 -3.07 -34.76 -8.70
C LEU A 251 -1.83 -33.88 -8.53
N THR A 252 -1.02 -33.80 -9.58
CA THR A 252 -0.03 -32.74 -9.73
C THR A 252 -0.73 -31.38 -9.91
N VAL A 253 0.01 -30.28 -9.75
CA VAL A 253 -0.55 -28.92 -9.89
C VAL A 253 -1.06 -28.69 -11.32
N ASP A 254 -0.29 -29.13 -12.32
CA ASP A 254 -0.67 -29.05 -13.73
C ASP A 254 -1.95 -29.87 -14.01
N GLU A 255 -2.02 -31.12 -13.56
CA GLU A 255 -3.22 -31.95 -13.74
C GLU A 255 -4.45 -31.36 -13.02
N PHE A 256 -4.25 -30.76 -11.85
CA PHE A 256 -5.34 -30.08 -11.12
C PHE A 256 -5.88 -28.90 -11.93
N PHE A 257 -5.02 -28.02 -12.44
CA PHE A 257 -5.46 -26.88 -13.25
C PHE A 257 -5.99 -27.27 -14.62
N GLU A 258 -5.44 -28.30 -15.26
CA GLU A 258 -5.97 -28.85 -16.52
C GLU A 258 -7.41 -29.34 -16.32
N LYS A 259 -7.67 -30.09 -15.24
CA LYS A 259 -9.04 -30.53 -14.88
C LYS A 259 -9.95 -29.36 -14.49
N MET A 260 -9.39 -28.33 -13.86
CA MET A 260 -10.13 -27.12 -13.50
C MET A 260 -10.59 -26.37 -14.76
N GLU A 261 -9.66 -25.99 -15.63
CA GLU A 261 -9.92 -25.19 -16.82
C GLU A 261 -10.79 -25.93 -17.84
N SER A 262 -10.73 -27.26 -17.89
CA SER A 262 -11.61 -28.10 -18.69
C SER A 262 -12.99 -28.37 -18.08
N GLY A 263 -13.26 -27.90 -16.85
CA GLY A 263 -14.54 -28.12 -16.16
C GLY A 263 -14.75 -29.57 -15.67
N MET A 264 -13.69 -30.37 -15.61
CA MET A 264 -13.72 -31.81 -15.28
C MET A 264 -13.41 -32.12 -13.80
N LEU A 265 -13.22 -31.11 -12.94
CA LEU A 265 -13.05 -31.33 -11.50
C LEU A 265 -14.24 -32.07 -10.89
N GLU A 266 -13.99 -32.88 -9.85
CA GLU A 266 -15.03 -33.67 -9.19
C GLU A 266 -16.05 -32.77 -8.48
N LYS A 267 -15.57 -31.81 -7.70
CA LYS A 267 -16.34 -30.84 -6.90
C LYS A 267 -15.62 -29.50 -6.75
N TRP A 268 -16.38 -28.41 -6.67
CA TRP A 268 -15.82 -27.07 -6.40
C TRP A 268 -16.37 -26.52 -5.09
N ASP A 269 -15.75 -26.92 -3.98
CA ASP A 269 -16.08 -26.49 -2.62
C ASP A 269 -15.08 -25.44 -2.08
N HIS A 270 -15.31 -24.95 -0.86
CA HIS A 270 -14.42 -23.96 -0.21
C HIS A 270 -12.97 -24.44 -0.15
N ARG A 271 -12.75 -25.72 0.17
CA ARG A 271 -11.40 -26.31 0.23
C ARG A 271 -10.73 -26.35 -1.15
N ALA A 272 -11.47 -26.68 -2.20
CA ALA A 272 -10.95 -26.63 -3.57
C ALA A 272 -10.55 -25.20 -3.98
N HIS A 273 -11.32 -24.18 -3.57
CA HIS A 273 -10.98 -22.78 -3.77
C HIS A 273 -9.70 -22.38 -3.02
N LEU A 274 -9.57 -22.76 -1.74
CA LEU A 274 -8.34 -22.54 -0.96
C LEU A 274 -7.14 -23.27 -1.56
N ARG A 275 -7.32 -24.50 -2.08
CA ARG A 275 -6.26 -25.27 -2.76
C ARG A 275 -5.77 -24.55 -4.00
N ALA A 276 -6.69 -24.15 -4.87
CA ALA A 276 -6.34 -23.43 -6.09
C ALA A 276 -5.62 -22.11 -5.75
N GLY A 277 -6.13 -21.35 -4.77
CA GLY A 277 -5.46 -20.14 -4.30
C GLY A 277 -4.06 -20.40 -3.74
N TYR A 278 -3.88 -21.45 -2.95
CA TYR A 278 -2.57 -21.89 -2.46
C TYR A 278 -1.63 -22.25 -3.61
N TYR A 279 -2.08 -23.03 -4.61
CA TYR A 279 -1.29 -23.40 -5.78
C TYR A 279 -0.87 -22.19 -6.62
N VAL A 280 -1.79 -21.27 -6.91
CA VAL A 280 -1.46 -20.02 -7.63
C VAL A 280 -0.44 -19.20 -6.84
N LEU A 281 -0.61 -19.07 -5.52
CA LEU A 281 0.31 -18.28 -4.69
C LEU A 281 1.70 -18.91 -4.57
N ILE A 282 1.81 -20.23 -4.41
CA ILE A 282 3.14 -20.87 -4.41
C ILE A 282 3.80 -20.71 -5.77
N GLU A 283 3.09 -20.90 -6.90
CA GLU A 283 3.65 -20.68 -8.25
C GLU A 283 4.16 -19.25 -8.40
N ILE A 284 3.40 -18.28 -7.91
CA ILE A 284 3.77 -16.87 -7.98
C ILE A 284 4.94 -16.48 -7.09
N LEU A 285 5.11 -17.17 -5.95
CA LEU A 285 6.35 -17.07 -5.17
C LEU A 285 7.57 -17.49 -6.00
N TRP A 286 7.45 -18.51 -6.87
CA TRP A 286 8.56 -18.92 -7.75
C TRP A 286 8.86 -17.89 -8.84
N VAL A 287 7.84 -17.33 -9.48
CA VAL A 287 8.01 -16.39 -10.61
C VAL A 287 8.33 -14.97 -10.14
N GLY A 288 8.10 -14.66 -8.87
CA GLY A 288 8.27 -13.31 -8.34
C GLY A 288 7.16 -12.38 -8.81
N HIS A 289 5.94 -12.84 -9.04
CA HIS A 289 4.80 -11.91 -9.20
C HIS A 289 4.21 -11.52 -7.83
N GLY A 290 3.36 -10.50 -7.77
CA GLY A 290 2.68 -10.07 -6.56
C GLY A 290 1.36 -10.80 -6.34
N LEU A 291 0.66 -10.46 -5.25
CA LEU A 291 -0.68 -10.96 -4.94
C LEU A 291 -1.69 -10.66 -6.05
N TRP A 292 -1.50 -9.59 -6.81
CA TRP A 292 -2.45 -9.14 -7.83
C TRP A 292 -2.38 -9.90 -9.12
N GLU A 293 -1.19 -10.19 -9.61
CA GLU A 293 -1.04 -11.14 -10.70
C GLU A 293 -1.58 -12.52 -10.30
N ALA A 294 -1.51 -12.88 -9.01
CA ALA A 294 -2.15 -14.09 -8.47
C ALA A 294 -3.67 -14.04 -8.54
N ALA A 295 -4.23 -12.90 -8.16
CA ALA A 295 -5.67 -12.69 -8.27
C ALA A 295 -6.12 -12.76 -9.73
N GLU A 296 -5.44 -12.10 -10.67
CA GLU A 296 -5.79 -12.14 -12.10
C GLU A 296 -5.69 -13.55 -12.68
N ASP A 297 -4.59 -14.27 -12.42
CA ASP A 297 -4.41 -15.64 -12.92
C ASP A 297 -5.49 -16.57 -12.35
N PHE A 298 -5.75 -16.50 -11.04
CA PHE A 298 -6.79 -17.34 -10.43
C PHE A 298 -8.19 -17.01 -10.95
N LEU A 299 -8.52 -15.72 -11.10
CA LEU A 299 -9.79 -15.28 -11.66
C LEU A 299 -9.97 -15.74 -13.11
N GLY A 300 -8.93 -15.64 -13.94
CA GLY A 300 -8.96 -16.15 -15.32
C GLY A 300 -9.17 -17.66 -15.39
N LYS A 301 -8.52 -18.42 -14.51
CA LYS A 301 -8.72 -19.87 -14.37
C LYS A 301 -10.15 -20.22 -13.93
N LEU A 302 -10.73 -19.45 -13.02
CA LEU A 302 -12.12 -19.59 -12.59
C LEU A 302 -13.11 -19.29 -13.72
N GLU A 303 -12.87 -18.25 -14.51
CA GLU A 303 -13.69 -17.92 -15.69
C GLU A 303 -13.64 -19.05 -16.72
N SER A 304 -12.44 -19.57 -17.02
CA SER A 304 -12.27 -20.71 -17.93
C SER A 304 -13.02 -21.94 -17.45
N MET A 305 -12.92 -22.29 -16.16
CA MET A 305 -13.64 -23.42 -15.57
C MET A 305 -15.16 -23.30 -15.76
N LEU A 306 -15.74 -22.14 -15.43
CA LEU A 306 -17.18 -21.93 -15.53
C LEU A 306 -17.67 -21.88 -16.98
N ALA A 307 -16.86 -21.34 -17.90
CA ALA A 307 -17.15 -21.36 -19.32
C ALA A 307 -17.14 -22.79 -19.89
N SER A 308 -16.14 -23.59 -19.53
CA SER A 308 -16.02 -24.99 -19.94
C SER A 308 -17.15 -25.87 -19.40
N ASP A 309 -17.51 -25.75 -18.11
CA ASP A 309 -18.65 -26.49 -17.54
C ASP A 309 -19.98 -26.08 -18.21
N SER A 310 -20.17 -24.79 -18.50
CA SER A 310 -21.34 -24.32 -19.24
C SER A 310 -21.45 -24.97 -20.62
N LYS A 311 -20.32 -25.06 -21.34
CA LYS A 311 -20.26 -25.68 -22.67
C LYS A 311 -20.50 -27.19 -22.61
N LEU A 312 -19.89 -27.88 -21.65
CA LEU A 312 -20.10 -29.33 -21.45
C LEU A 312 -21.56 -29.64 -21.08
N ALA A 313 -22.15 -28.85 -20.19
CA ALA A 313 -23.55 -28.99 -19.80
C ALA A 313 -24.51 -28.87 -20.99
N GLU A 314 -24.24 -27.92 -21.90
CA GLU A 314 -24.99 -27.74 -23.14
C GLU A 314 -24.85 -28.93 -24.10
N ILE A 315 -23.62 -29.45 -24.28
CA ILE A 315 -23.34 -30.60 -25.15
C ILE A 315 -23.99 -31.88 -24.61
N GLU A 316 -23.90 -32.11 -23.30
CA GLU A 316 -24.36 -33.34 -22.64
C GLU A 316 -25.85 -33.29 -22.27
N GLY A 317 -26.52 -32.14 -22.43
CA GLY A 317 -27.92 -31.96 -22.05
C GLY A 317 -28.16 -32.07 -20.55
N ARG A 318 -27.16 -31.73 -19.72
CA ARG A 318 -27.23 -31.75 -18.25
C ARG A 318 -27.28 -30.34 -17.67
N GLU A 319 -27.63 -30.22 -16.40
CA GLU A 319 -27.42 -28.97 -15.67
C GLU A 319 -25.92 -28.67 -15.47
N LYS A 320 -25.60 -27.39 -15.33
CA LYS A 320 -24.25 -26.93 -14.95
C LYS A 320 -23.84 -27.58 -13.63
N LYS A 321 -22.63 -28.13 -13.60
CA LYS A 321 -22.06 -28.79 -12.43
C LYS A 321 -21.71 -27.76 -11.35
N PHE A 322 -21.18 -26.61 -11.77
CA PHE A 322 -20.76 -25.54 -10.87
C PHE A 322 -21.74 -24.36 -10.98
N ARG A 323 -22.49 -24.11 -9.91
CA ARG A 323 -23.47 -23.00 -9.84
C ARG A 323 -22.84 -21.68 -9.38
N ASN A 324 -21.54 -21.67 -9.10
CA ASN A 324 -20.81 -20.53 -8.59
C ASN A 324 -20.68 -19.43 -9.66
N THR A 325 -20.44 -18.20 -9.20
CA THR A 325 -20.05 -17.09 -10.08
C THR A 325 -18.70 -16.57 -9.66
N VAL A 326 -17.92 -16.06 -10.61
CA VAL A 326 -16.68 -15.34 -10.30
C VAL A 326 -17.02 -14.10 -9.48
N HIS A 327 -16.26 -13.91 -8.41
CA HIS A 327 -16.40 -12.80 -7.49
C HIS A 327 -15.01 -12.29 -7.12
N ARG A 328 -14.62 -11.17 -7.73
CA ARG A 328 -13.27 -10.61 -7.60
C ARG A 328 -12.92 -10.29 -6.16
N THR A 329 -13.73 -9.49 -5.46
CA THR A 329 -13.43 -9.11 -4.07
C THR A 329 -13.30 -10.33 -3.15
N MET A 330 -14.23 -11.29 -3.21
CA MET A 330 -14.18 -12.48 -2.36
C MET A 330 -12.97 -13.38 -2.66
N THR A 331 -12.66 -13.61 -3.93
CA THR A 331 -11.49 -14.44 -4.34
C THR A 331 -10.19 -13.77 -3.88
N THR A 332 -10.09 -12.46 -4.11
CA THR A 332 -8.94 -11.64 -3.75
C THR A 332 -8.75 -11.59 -2.24
N PHE A 333 -9.84 -11.49 -1.47
CA PHE A 333 -9.83 -11.56 0.00
C PHE A 333 -9.23 -12.87 0.50
N TYR A 334 -9.70 -14.02 0.00
CA TYR A 334 -9.15 -15.31 0.44
C TYR A 334 -7.72 -15.53 -0.03
N LEU A 335 -7.36 -15.08 -1.24
CA LEU A 335 -5.95 -15.07 -1.68
C LEU A 335 -5.08 -14.25 -0.73
N HIS A 336 -5.55 -13.08 -0.28
CA HIS A 336 -4.83 -12.26 0.69
C HIS A 336 -4.62 -13.00 2.02
N MET A 337 -5.67 -13.63 2.56
CA MET A 337 -5.57 -14.43 3.80
C MET A 337 -4.58 -15.61 3.65
N ILE A 338 -4.63 -16.31 2.50
CA ILE A 338 -3.69 -17.39 2.19
C ILE A 338 -2.27 -16.84 2.08
N HIS A 339 -2.08 -15.70 1.41
CA HIS A 339 -0.77 -15.09 1.21
C HIS A 339 -0.08 -14.76 2.54
N ILE A 340 -0.78 -14.09 3.46
CA ILE A 340 -0.23 -13.78 4.79
C ILE A 340 0.08 -15.05 5.57
N SER A 341 -0.85 -16.01 5.58
CA SER A 341 -0.64 -17.30 6.24
C SER A 341 0.55 -18.06 5.64
N LEU A 342 0.79 -17.92 4.34
CA LEU A 342 1.89 -18.54 3.61
C LEU A 342 3.22 -17.88 3.93
N LEU A 343 3.25 -16.57 4.09
CA LEU A 343 4.43 -15.83 4.57
C LEU A 343 4.79 -16.27 6.00
N ASP A 344 3.82 -16.38 6.90
CA ASP A 344 4.02 -16.90 8.26
C ASP A 344 4.51 -18.35 8.26
N PHE A 345 3.88 -19.21 7.45
CA PHE A 345 4.28 -20.62 7.29
C PHE A 345 5.72 -20.77 6.78
N THR A 346 6.12 -19.89 5.85
CA THR A 346 7.48 -19.85 5.29
C THR A 346 8.48 -19.30 6.30
N ALA A 347 8.11 -18.27 7.07
CA ALA A 347 8.96 -17.70 8.11
C ALA A 347 9.26 -18.71 9.23
N GLN A 348 8.31 -19.60 9.55
CA GLN A 348 8.51 -20.69 10.51
C GLN A 348 9.42 -21.80 9.97
N ASN A 349 9.56 -21.94 8.64
CA ASN A 349 10.40 -22.96 7.99
C ASN A 349 11.36 -22.36 6.94
N PRO A 350 12.32 -21.48 7.32
CA PRO A 350 13.12 -20.72 6.36
C PRO A 350 13.94 -21.59 5.38
N SER A 351 14.27 -22.81 5.82
CA SER A 351 15.09 -23.77 5.07
C SER A 351 14.36 -24.39 3.87
N ASN A 352 13.03 -24.48 3.90
CA ASN A 352 12.23 -25.20 2.91
C ASN A 352 11.15 -24.29 2.33
N LEU A 353 11.17 -24.08 1.00
CA LEU A 353 10.08 -23.37 0.33
C LEU A 353 8.79 -24.22 0.35
N PRO A 354 7.60 -23.60 0.48
CA PRO A 354 6.33 -24.31 0.46
C PRO A 354 6.13 -25.08 -0.86
N LYS A 355 5.68 -26.33 -0.77
CA LYS A 355 5.38 -27.18 -1.92
C LYS A 355 3.88 -27.45 -2.03
N SER A 356 3.41 -27.82 -3.21
CA SER A 356 2.01 -28.22 -3.42
C SER A 356 1.54 -29.34 -2.47
N THR A 357 2.45 -30.26 -2.11
CA THR A 357 2.22 -31.35 -1.17
C THR A 357 2.09 -30.90 0.29
N ASP A 358 2.48 -29.66 0.62
CA ASP A 358 2.34 -29.11 1.96
C ASP A 358 0.93 -28.54 2.22
N PHE A 359 0.05 -28.46 1.23
CA PHE A 359 -1.30 -27.89 1.37
C PHE A 359 -2.10 -28.45 2.58
N PRO A 360 -2.14 -29.78 2.84
CA PRO A 360 -2.82 -30.30 4.03
C PRO A 360 -2.21 -29.80 5.36
N LYS A 361 -0.87 -29.74 5.44
CA LYS A 361 -0.15 -29.24 6.63
C LYS A 361 -0.33 -27.74 6.82
N PHE A 362 -0.33 -27.00 5.71
CA PHE A 362 -0.58 -25.57 5.68
C PHE A 362 -1.97 -25.24 6.24
N LEU A 363 -3.02 -25.94 5.82
CA LEU A 363 -4.36 -25.76 6.36
C LEU A 363 -4.45 -26.15 7.84
N LEU A 364 -3.80 -27.23 8.28
CA LEU A 364 -3.76 -27.60 9.70
C LEU A 364 -3.09 -26.54 10.58
N SER A 365 -2.08 -25.85 10.04
CA SER A 365 -1.40 -24.74 10.72
C SER A 365 -2.23 -23.45 10.72
N ASN A 366 -3.15 -23.32 9.77
CA ASN A 366 -3.98 -22.13 9.55
C ASN A 366 -5.49 -22.50 9.45
N PRO A 367 -6.08 -23.10 10.49
CA PRO A 367 -7.43 -23.66 10.42
C PRO A 367 -8.52 -22.61 10.19
N HIS A 368 -8.27 -21.35 10.56
CA HIS A 368 -9.18 -20.23 10.35
C HIS A 368 -9.54 -20.00 8.87
N LEU A 369 -8.68 -20.40 7.92
CA LEU A 369 -8.94 -20.28 6.48
C LEU A 369 -10.13 -21.14 6.02
N MET A 370 -10.41 -22.25 6.73
CA MET A 370 -11.54 -23.13 6.42
C MET A 370 -12.90 -22.54 6.80
N SER A 371 -12.92 -21.41 7.49
CA SER A 371 -14.14 -20.63 7.68
C SER A 371 -14.60 -20.01 6.36
N SER A 372 -15.79 -20.39 5.90
CA SER A 372 -16.41 -19.77 4.72
C SER A 372 -17.00 -18.38 5.02
N GLN A 373 -17.08 -18.00 6.29
CA GLN A 373 -17.57 -16.70 6.76
C GLN A 373 -16.46 -15.80 7.29
N LEU A 374 -15.19 -16.13 7.04
CA LEU A 374 -14.04 -15.34 7.50
C LEU A 374 -14.13 -13.86 7.06
N TRP A 375 -14.68 -13.61 5.88
CA TRP A 375 -14.93 -12.26 5.35
C TRP A 375 -15.88 -11.42 6.20
N SER A 376 -16.77 -12.02 7.00
CA SER A 376 -17.78 -11.31 7.79
C SER A 376 -17.19 -10.46 8.93
N ALA A 377 -15.94 -10.70 9.29
CA ALA A 377 -15.19 -9.85 10.21
C ALA A 377 -14.67 -8.56 9.55
N TYR A 378 -14.64 -8.52 8.21
CA TYR A 378 -14.02 -7.44 7.43
C TYR A 378 -15.03 -6.69 6.55
N TYR A 379 -16.06 -7.37 6.06
CA TYR A 379 -17.07 -6.82 5.17
C TYR A 379 -18.49 -6.89 5.74
N THR A 380 -19.27 -5.82 5.55
CA THR A 380 -20.73 -5.92 5.60
C THR A 380 -21.25 -6.72 4.40
N LYS A 381 -22.45 -7.30 4.54
CA LYS A 381 -23.12 -7.98 3.43
C LYS A 381 -23.41 -7.01 2.28
N ASP A 382 -23.79 -5.78 2.58
CA ASP A 382 -24.14 -4.79 1.56
C ASP A 382 -22.94 -4.43 0.68
N THR A 383 -21.76 -4.30 1.29
CA THR A 383 -20.51 -4.02 0.55
C THR A 383 -20.05 -5.24 -0.25
N LEU A 384 -19.92 -6.42 0.39
CA LEU A 384 -19.36 -7.60 -0.27
C LEU A 384 -20.24 -8.11 -1.42
N PHE A 385 -21.57 -8.10 -1.27
CA PHE A 385 -22.50 -8.59 -2.30
C PHE A 385 -22.95 -7.49 -3.28
N SER A 386 -22.30 -6.32 -3.25
CA SER A 386 -22.54 -5.27 -4.25
C SER A 386 -22.09 -5.70 -5.66
N PRO A 387 -22.72 -5.18 -6.73
CA PRO A 387 -22.26 -5.45 -8.10
C PRO A 387 -20.79 -5.08 -8.33
N THR A 388 -20.34 -3.97 -7.72
CA THR A 388 -18.96 -3.49 -7.80
C THR A 388 -17.99 -4.48 -7.17
N ALA A 389 -18.26 -5.01 -5.98
CA ALA A 389 -17.39 -6.00 -5.33
C ALA A 389 -17.28 -7.32 -6.10
N LYS A 390 -18.29 -7.64 -6.92
CA LYS A 390 -18.26 -8.81 -7.80
C LYS A 390 -17.27 -8.62 -8.96
N SER A 391 -17.21 -7.44 -9.57
CA SER A 391 -16.40 -7.14 -10.75
C SER A 391 -15.06 -6.46 -10.47
N ALA A 392 -14.91 -5.79 -9.33
CA ALA A 392 -13.73 -5.02 -8.91
C ALA A 392 -13.25 -5.46 -7.52
N TRP A 393 -12.05 -5.00 -7.12
CA TRP A 393 -11.52 -5.16 -5.75
C TRP A 393 -11.98 -3.97 -4.89
N VAL A 394 -12.81 -4.23 -3.88
CA VAL A 394 -13.34 -3.22 -2.95
C VAL A 394 -12.74 -3.43 -1.57
N LEU A 395 -12.32 -2.34 -0.92
CA LEU A 395 -11.74 -2.40 0.42
C LEU A 395 -12.78 -2.82 1.47
N PRO A 396 -12.37 -3.50 2.56
CA PRO A 396 -13.29 -3.86 3.62
C PRO A 396 -13.78 -2.65 4.41
N ASP A 397 -15.05 -2.68 4.81
CA ASP A 397 -15.76 -1.57 5.46
C ASP A 397 -15.97 -1.76 6.98
N LEU A 398 -15.72 -2.96 7.52
CA LEU A 398 -15.78 -3.23 8.97
C LEU A 398 -14.41 -3.16 9.64
N LYS A 399 -13.39 -3.74 9.01
CA LYS A 399 -12.05 -3.87 9.57
C LYS A 399 -11.00 -3.90 8.45
N PRO A 400 -9.84 -3.23 8.58
CA PRO A 400 -8.77 -3.37 7.60
C PRO A 400 -8.26 -4.82 7.54
N LEU A 401 -7.75 -5.21 6.38
CA LEU A 401 -7.12 -6.52 6.23
C LEU A 401 -5.84 -6.58 7.08
N PRO A 402 -5.50 -7.77 7.62
CA PRO A 402 -4.19 -7.96 8.23
C PRO A 402 -3.11 -7.61 7.20
N THR A 403 -2.01 -7.06 7.68
CA THR A 403 -0.78 -6.85 6.93
C THR A 403 0.31 -7.72 7.55
N TYR A 404 1.18 -8.27 6.72
CA TYR A 404 2.32 -9.03 7.23
C TYR A 404 3.32 -8.07 7.88
N ILE A 405 3.35 -8.04 9.21
CA ILE A 405 4.33 -7.29 9.99
C ILE A 405 5.27 -8.32 10.60
N ASN A 406 6.53 -8.32 10.15
CA ASN A 406 7.53 -9.24 10.69
C ASN A 406 7.76 -8.93 12.19
N SER A 407 7.21 -9.77 13.07
CA SER A 407 7.48 -9.70 14.52
C SER A 407 8.88 -10.22 14.80
N VAL A 408 9.89 -9.38 14.57
CA VAL A 408 11.20 -9.60 15.18
C VAL A 408 11.15 -8.99 16.58
N ASN A 409 10.74 -9.80 17.55
CA ASN A 409 10.84 -9.51 18.99
C ASN A 409 12.30 -9.57 19.48
N GLY A 410 12.66 -8.62 20.35
CA GLY A 410 13.50 -8.85 21.54
C GLY A 410 14.99 -8.51 21.44
N ASP A 411 15.39 -7.40 22.09
CA ASP A 411 16.74 -7.14 22.63
C ASP A 411 17.96 -7.31 21.72
N GLY A 412 17.78 -7.13 20.41
CA GLY A 412 18.88 -6.76 19.54
C GLY A 412 18.97 -5.25 19.51
N GLU A 413 20.00 -4.67 20.12
CA GLU A 413 20.52 -3.37 19.68
C GLU A 413 20.33 -3.29 18.16
N LEU A 414 19.70 -2.21 17.70
CA LEU A 414 19.85 -1.73 16.34
C LEU A 414 21.37 -1.57 16.12
N LYS A 415 22.03 -2.69 15.80
CA LYS A 415 23.20 -2.68 14.96
C LYS A 415 22.66 -1.98 13.73
N LYS A 416 22.97 -0.70 13.65
CA LYS A 416 23.57 -0.09 12.49
C LYS A 416 24.58 -1.11 11.94
N ASN A 417 24.09 -2.20 11.33
CA ASN A 417 24.68 -2.68 10.11
C ASN A 417 24.58 -1.45 9.25
N SER A 418 25.70 -0.74 9.26
CA SER A 418 26.02 0.44 8.50
C SER A 418 24.97 0.64 7.44
N SER A 419 24.32 1.81 7.44
CA SER A 419 24.22 2.55 6.19
C SER A 419 25.54 2.28 5.47
N ALA A 420 25.55 1.30 4.56
CA ALA A 420 26.65 1.12 3.68
C ALA A 420 26.61 2.45 2.93
N THR A 421 27.46 3.38 3.34
CA THR A 421 27.91 4.48 2.50
C THR A 421 27.99 3.85 1.12
N PRO A 422 27.21 4.28 0.10
CA PRO A 422 27.03 3.52 -1.13
C PRO A 422 28.39 3.04 -1.59
N GLY A 423 28.69 1.75 -1.33
CA GLY A 423 30.04 1.24 -1.50
C GLY A 423 30.34 1.43 -2.97
N HIS A 424 31.46 2.08 -3.30
CA HIS A 424 31.78 2.37 -4.69
C HIS A 424 31.75 1.05 -5.48
N LEU A 425 30.71 0.87 -6.30
CA LEU A 425 30.53 -0.36 -7.07
C LEU A 425 31.76 -0.56 -7.94
N THR A 426 32.26 -1.79 -7.94
CA THR A 426 33.38 -2.16 -8.81
C THR A 426 32.96 -2.02 -10.28
N GLU A 427 33.92 -1.76 -11.19
CA GLU A 427 33.62 -1.70 -12.64
C GLU A 427 32.76 -2.89 -13.09
N THR A 428 33.14 -4.10 -12.68
CA THR A 428 32.44 -5.34 -13.01
C THR A 428 30.98 -5.32 -12.55
N GLU A 429 30.72 -5.02 -11.28
CA GLU A 429 29.36 -5.02 -10.73
C GLU A 429 28.49 -3.93 -11.40
N ARG A 430 29.08 -2.76 -11.67
CA ARG A 430 28.41 -1.67 -12.37
C ARG A 430 27.97 -2.08 -13.78
N LEU A 431 28.86 -2.73 -14.54
CA LEU A 431 28.56 -3.21 -15.89
C LEU A 431 27.58 -4.38 -15.90
N GLN A 432 27.63 -5.27 -14.90
CA GLN A 432 26.65 -6.34 -14.73
C GLN A 432 25.24 -5.79 -14.45
N ARG A 433 25.12 -4.82 -13.52
CA ARG A 433 23.85 -4.14 -13.24
C ARG A 433 23.33 -3.40 -14.47
N PHE A 434 24.18 -2.64 -15.15
CA PHE A 434 23.85 -1.97 -16.41
C PHE A 434 23.29 -2.95 -17.46
N ALA A 435 23.98 -4.07 -17.70
CA ALA A 435 23.54 -5.09 -18.63
C ALA A 435 22.21 -5.73 -18.21
N PHE A 436 22.07 -6.08 -16.93
CA PHE A 436 20.84 -6.65 -16.38
C PHE A 436 19.63 -5.73 -16.59
N THR A 437 19.77 -4.44 -16.27
CA THR A 437 18.71 -3.44 -16.38
C THR A 437 18.29 -3.20 -17.84
N ILE A 438 19.24 -3.19 -18.78
CA ILE A 438 18.93 -3.10 -20.22
C ILE A 438 18.11 -4.31 -20.68
N LEU A 439 18.56 -5.51 -20.33
CA LEU A 439 17.89 -6.75 -20.77
C LEU A 439 16.49 -6.85 -20.19
N LYS A 440 16.32 -6.44 -18.92
CA LYS A 440 15.02 -6.28 -18.27
C LYS A 440 14.12 -5.28 -19.00
N HIS A 441 14.66 -4.11 -19.38
CA HIS A 441 13.93 -3.11 -20.14
C HIS A 441 13.49 -3.61 -21.52
N VAL A 442 14.40 -4.22 -22.29
CA VAL A 442 14.11 -4.79 -23.62
C VAL A 442 12.97 -5.81 -23.53
N LYS A 443 13.00 -6.70 -22.53
CA LYS A 443 11.92 -7.68 -22.33
C LYS A 443 10.59 -7.02 -21.96
N SER A 444 10.62 -5.96 -21.14
CA SER A 444 9.41 -5.28 -20.68
C SER A 444 8.73 -4.38 -21.74
N THR A 445 9.50 -3.77 -22.64
CA THR A 445 8.96 -2.80 -23.62
C THR A 445 8.80 -3.38 -25.02
N ASN A 446 9.25 -4.61 -25.26
CA ASN A 446 9.29 -5.27 -26.56
C ASN A 446 9.97 -4.42 -27.66
N GLN A 447 10.84 -3.47 -27.27
CA GLN A 447 11.58 -2.61 -28.18
C GLN A 447 12.70 -3.40 -28.87
N ARG A 448 13.11 -2.92 -30.05
CA ARG A 448 14.21 -3.52 -30.81
C ARG A 448 15.51 -3.46 -29.99
N ARG A 449 15.96 -4.61 -29.48
CA ARG A 449 17.17 -4.79 -28.64
C ARG A 449 18.38 -3.97 -29.11
N GLY A 450 18.67 -3.97 -30.41
CA GLY A 450 19.82 -3.25 -30.98
C GLY A 450 19.77 -1.73 -30.79
N LYS A 451 18.57 -1.12 -30.86
CA LYS A 451 18.38 0.32 -30.61
C LYS A 451 18.64 0.62 -29.13
N VAL A 452 17.98 -0.12 -28.24
CA VAL A 452 18.11 0.06 -26.78
C VAL A 452 19.56 -0.06 -26.33
N ILE A 453 20.28 -1.10 -26.78
CA ILE A 453 21.71 -1.28 -26.44
C ILE A 453 22.54 -0.08 -26.89
N LYS A 454 22.38 0.36 -28.14
CA LYS A 454 23.15 1.49 -28.69
C LYS A 454 22.92 2.77 -27.89
N ASP A 455 21.66 3.08 -27.61
CA ASP A 455 21.26 4.30 -26.91
C ASP A 455 21.72 4.26 -25.44
N SER A 456 21.57 3.11 -24.76
CA SER A 456 22.04 2.92 -23.39
C SER A 456 23.56 2.95 -23.25
N LEU A 457 24.33 2.44 -24.23
CA LEU A 457 25.80 2.55 -24.24
C LEU A 457 26.25 4.02 -24.34
N SER A 458 25.60 4.81 -25.20
CA SER A 458 25.83 6.25 -25.31
C SER A 458 25.52 6.97 -23.98
N ALA A 459 24.42 6.60 -23.33
CA ALA A 459 24.06 7.13 -22.01
C ALA A 459 25.09 6.78 -20.93
N LEU A 460 25.57 5.53 -20.90
CA LEU A 460 26.60 5.08 -19.97
C LEU A 460 27.92 5.84 -20.15
N GLN A 461 28.36 6.03 -21.39
CA GLN A 461 29.58 6.77 -21.70
C GLN A 461 29.50 8.21 -21.15
N LYS A 462 28.41 8.93 -21.46
CA LYS A 462 28.18 10.30 -20.95
C LYS A 462 28.13 10.34 -19.43
N HIS A 463 27.47 9.37 -18.82
CA HIS A 463 27.36 9.27 -17.37
C HIS A 463 28.73 9.08 -16.69
N ILE A 464 29.55 8.13 -17.16
CA ILE A 464 30.90 7.89 -16.62
C ILE A 464 31.79 9.13 -16.80
N MET A 465 31.74 9.78 -17.96
CA MET A 465 32.49 11.01 -18.22
C MET A 465 32.10 12.13 -17.24
N HIS A 466 30.80 12.33 -17.02
CA HIS A 466 30.27 13.34 -16.11
C HIS A 466 30.63 13.08 -14.64
N GLN A 467 30.49 11.83 -14.19
CA GLN A 467 30.85 11.47 -12.82
C GLN A 467 32.36 11.63 -12.57
N ARG A 468 33.20 11.29 -13.57
CA ARG A 468 34.65 11.53 -13.50
C ARG A 468 34.98 13.03 -13.49
N SER A 469 34.27 13.87 -14.24
CA SER A 469 34.49 15.33 -14.20
C SER A 469 34.11 15.95 -12.85
N LYS A 470 33.23 15.30 -12.08
CA LYS A 470 32.90 15.68 -10.68
C LYS A 470 33.94 15.21 -9.65
N GLY A 471 35.03 14.56 -10.09
CA GLY A 471 36.08 14.05 -9.21
C GLY A 471 35.78 12.67 -8.60
N ILE A 472 34.74 11.96 -9.07
CA ILE A 472 34.47 10.60 -8.62
C ILE A 472 35.46 9.65 -9.31
N ASN A 473 36.15 8.83 -8.51
CA ASN A 473 37.17 7.90 -8.99
C ASN A 473 36.58 6.63 -9.63
N LEU A 474 35.95 6.79 -10.80
CA LEU A 474 35.43 5.68 -11.61
C LEU A 474 36.45 5.27 -12.67
N GLU A 475 36.45 4.01 -13.09
CA GLU A 475 37.20 3.52 -14.25
C GLU A 475 36.71 4.18 -15.56
N PRO A 476 37.58 4.39 -16.58
CA PRO A 476 37.16 4.92 -17.88
C PRO A 476 36.14 4.03 -18.57
N TYR A 477 35.20 4.62 -19.30
CA TYR A 477 34.23 3.88 -20.11
C TYR A 477 34.92 2.91 -21.08
N SER A 478 34.37 1.71 -21.20
CA SER A 478 34.70 0.78 -22.28
C SER A 478 33.46 0.13 -22.88
N GLU A 479 33.25 0.37 -24.17
CA GLU A 479 32.18 -0.25 -24.94
C GLU A 479 32.33 -1.77 -25.00
N THR A 480 33.56 -2.27 -25.21
CA THR A 480 33.84 -3.71 -25.25
C THR A 480 33.49 -4.38 -23.92
N LYS A 481 33.90 -3.80 -22.78
CA LYS A 481 33.60 -4.35 -21.46
C LYS A 481 32.09 -4.33 -21.17
N ALA A 482 31.39 -3.26 -21.53
CA ALA A 482 29.94 -3.16 -21.34
C ALA A 482 29.18 -4.17 -22.22
N TYR A 483 29.55 -4.27 -23.49
CA TYR A 483 28.94 -5.22 -24.44
C TYR A 483 29.19 -6.68 -24.06
N PHE A 484 30.38 -7.00 -23.54
CA PHE A 484 30.70 -8.32 -23.01
C PHE A 484 29.65 -8.77 -21.97
N TRP A 485 29.39 -7.93 -20.95
CA TRP A 485 28.39 -8.26 -19.93
C TRP A 485 26.97 -8.32 -20.48
N ILE A 486 26.60 -7.46 -21.44
CA ILE A 486 25.30 -7.56 -22.13
C ILE A 486 25.12 -8.94 -22.78
N GLN A 487 26.16 -9.47 -23.44
CA GLN A 487 26.06 -10.77 -24.09
C GLN A 487 26.07 -11.94 -23.11
N ILE A 488 26.94 -11.91 -22.10
CA ILE A 488 26.98 -12.95 -21.07
C ILE A 488 25.63 -13.04 -20.34
N LEU A 489 25.06 -11.90 -19.94
CA LEU A 489 23.78 -11.90 -19.24
C LEU A 489 22.64 -12.28 -20.19
N HIS A 490 22.67 -11.90 -21.47
CA HIS A 490 21.67 -12.35 -22.43
C HIS A 490 21.65 -13.87 -22.56
N ALA A 491 22.81 -14.50 -22.77
CA ALA A 491 22.92 -15.96 -22.83
C ALA A 491 22.51 -16.64 -21.51
N SER A 492 22.74 -15.97 -20.37
CA SER A 492 22.32 -16.45 -19.05
C SER A 492 20.80 -16.45 -18.95
N ILE A 493 20.13 -15.39 -19.40
CA ILE A 493 18.67 -15.28 -19.40
C ILE A 493 18.05 -16.29 -20.36
N ASP A 494 18.61 -16.45 -21.56
CA ASP A 494 18.14 -17.45 -22.53
C ASP A 494 18.27 -18.88 -21.96
N SER A 495 19.30 -19.14 -21.14
CA SER A 495 19.49 -20.44 -20.49
C SER A 495 18.44 -20.78 -19.42
N LEU A 496 17.69 -19.79 -18.91
CA LEU A 496 16.61 -20.04 -17.94
C LEU A 496 15.47 -20.87 -18.57
N GLY A 497 15.38 -20.91 -19.91
CA GLY A 497 14.38 -21.66 -20.67
C GLY A 497 12.99 -21.02 -20.58
N GLY A 498 12.12 -21.33 -21.54
CA GLY A 498 10.72 -20.85 -21.56
C GLY A 498 9.81 -21.45 -20.47
N ALA A 499 10.38 -22.13 -19.46
CA ALA A 499 9.62 -22.70 -18.37
C ALA A 499 9.20 -21.57 -17.41
N LYS A 500 7.90 -21.54 -17.11
CA LYS A 500 7.11 -20.58 -16.31
C LYS A 500 7.61 -20.24 -14.90
N VAL A 501 8.89 -20.45 -14.55
CA VAL A 501 9.36 -20.44 -13.15
C VAL A 501 10.12 -19.17 -12.78
N ILE A 502 10.82 -18.47 -13.68
CA ILE A 502 11.58 -17.25 -13.32
C ILE A 502 11.48 -16.19 -14.43
N ASP A 503 10.87 -15.04 -14.13
CA ASP A 503 10.82 -13.89 -15.02
C ASP A 503 11.84 -12.81 -14.61
N ILE A 504 12.74 -12.42 -15.52
CA ILE A 504 13.66 -11.30 -15.31
C ILE A 504 12.94 -9.96 -15.06
N ILE A 505 11.72 -9.78 -15.58
CA ILE A 505 10.95 -8.54 -15.37
C ILE A 505 10.69 -8.31 -13.88
N THR A 506 10.51 -9.38 -13.11
CA THR A 506 10.21 -9.29 -11.68
C THR A 506 11.44 -9.52 -10.81
N LEU A 507 12.44 -10.24 -11.31
CA LEU A 507 13.63 -10.59 -10.56
C LEU A 507 14.50 -9.36 -10.22
N SER A 508 15.00 -9.32 -8.98
CA SER A 508 16.02 -8.36 -8.56
C SER A 508 17.44 -8.80 -8.96
N PHE A 509 18.36 -7.84 -9.14
CA PHE A 509 19.75 -8.16 -9.48
C PHE A 509 20.42 -9.08 -8.44
N PRO A 510 20.27 -8.89 -7.11
CA PRO A 510 20.83 -9.82 -6.13
C PRO A 510 20.32 -11.27 -6.28
N SER A 511 19.03 -11.46 -6.57
CA SER A 511 18.44 -12.78 -6.82
C SER A 511 19.00 -13.38 -8.12
N PHE A 512 19.19 -12.56 -9.16
CA PHE A 512 19.80 -13.00 -10.42
C PHE A 512 21.25 -13.48 -10.26
N VAL A 513 22.06 -12.83 -9.41
CA VAL A 513 23.42 -13.26 -9.11
C VAL A 513 23.47 -14.67 -8.52
N LEU A 514 22.46 -15.04 -7.72
CA LEU A 514 22.36 -16.38 -7.11
C LEU A 514 22.03 -17.49 -8.12
N LEU A 515 21.46 -17.14 -9.28
CA LEU A 515 21.23 -18.11 -10.36
C LEU A 515 22.53 -18.51 -11.05
N PHE A 516 23.51 -17.60 -11.11
CA PHE A 516 24.76 -17.82 -11.83
C PHE A 516 25.98 -17.47 -10.97
N PRO A 517 26.18 -18.15 -9.82
CA PRO A 517 27.22 -17.79 -8.86
C PRO A 517 28.63 -17.87 -9.46
N GLU A 518 28.91 -18.86 -10.30
CA GLU A 518 30.23 -19.00 -10.95
C GLU A 518 30.53 -17.90 -11.98
N LEU A 519 29.49 -17.25 -12.52
CA LEU A 519 29.64 -16.15 -13.48
C LEU A 519 29.63 -14.77 -12.82
N LEU A 520 28.88 -14.63 -11.72
CA LEU A 520 28.52 -13.32 -11.16
C LEU A 520 29.00 -13.11 -9.71
N HIS A 521 29.31 -14.15 -8.94
CA HIS A 521 29.83 -14.00 -7.58
C HIS A 521 31.37 -13.90 -7.55
N ARG A 522 31.87 -12.79 -7.00
CA ARG A 522 33.28 -12.63 -6.61
C ARG A 522 33.60 -13.49 -5.37
N ARG A 523 33.96 -14.76 -5.55
CA ARG A 523 34.66 -15.52 -4.50
C ARG A 523 36.15 -15.72 -4.80
N ASP A 524 36.53 -15.88 -6.05
CA ASP A 524 37.92 -16.17 -6.40
C ASP A 524 38.62 -14.96 -7.01
N LYS A 525 39.50 -14.32 -6.23
CA LYS A 525 40.51 -13.38 -6.73
C LYS A 525 41.48 -14.13 -7.65
N GLY A 526 41.16 -14.25 -8.94
CA GLY A 526 42.08 -14.81 -9.95
C GLY A 526 41.45 -15.38 -11.23
N LYS A 527 40.14 -15.62 -11.26
CA LYS A 527 39.45 -16.15 -12.45
C LYS A 527 38.44 -15.14 -12.99
N GLU A 528 38.93 -14.14 -13.73
CA GLU A 528 38.04 -13.19 -14.39
C GLU A 528 37.36 -13.83 -15.60
N VAL A 529 36.03 -13.73 -15.66
CA VAL A 529 35.16 -14.40 -16.65
C VAL A 529 35.51 -14.03 -18.10
N TRP A 530 36.12 -12.87 -18.33
CA TRP A 530 36.50 -12.40 -19.67
C TRP A 530 37.78 -13.04 -20.23
N ARG A 531 38.68 -13.53 -19.37
CA ARG A 531 40.02 -14.03 -19.76
C ARG A 531 40.02 -15.18 -20.78
N PRO A 532 39.03 -16.09 -20.81
CA PRO A 532 38.93 -17.09 -21.87
C PRO A 532 38.65 -16.53 -23.27
N TYR A 533 38.19 -15.28 -23.38
CA TYR A 533 37.68 -14.68 -24.62
C TYR A 533 38.58 -13.57 -25.16
N TYR A 534 39.23 -12.82 -24.27
CA TYR A 534 40.07 -11.67 -24.63
C TYR A 534 41.47 -11.80 -24.05
N THR A 535 42.44 -11.24 -24.77
CA THR A 535 43.76 -10.93 -24.20
C THR A 535 43.68 -9.66 -23.36
N GLU A 536 44.51 -9.54 -22.33
CA GLU A 536 44.59 -8.33 -21.50
C GLU A 536 44.94 -7.09 -22.34
N LYS A 537 45.82 -7.24 -23.34
CA LYS A 537 46.16 -6.19 -24.30
C LYS A 537 44.94 -5.68 -25.07
N SER A 538 44.08 -6.58 -25.56
CA SER A 538 42.85 -6.18 -26.26
C SER A 538 41.81 -5.57 -25.31
N TRP A 539 41.65 -6.15 -24.12
CA TRP A 539 40.63 -5.78 -23.13
C TRP A 539 40.83 -4.39 -22.55
N GLU A 540 42.08 -3.99 -22.31
CA GLU A 540 42.42 -2.67 -21.75
C GLU A 540 42.81 -1.62 -22.81
N SER A 541 42.70 -1.97 -24.10
CA SER A 541 43.10 -1.09 -25.20
C SER A 541 42.24 0.18 -25.31
N ILE A 542 42.80 1.24 -25.90
CA ILE A 542 42.04 2.45 -26.25
C ILE A 542 40.93 2.12 -27.26
N GLU A 543 41.20 1.21 -28.20
CA GLU A 543 40.22 0.74 -29.17
C GLU A 543 38.99 0.12 -28.47
N ALA A 544 39.22 -0.75 -27.48
CA ALA A 544 38.15 -1.34 -26.67
C ALA A 544 37.33 -0.31 -25.87
N ARG A 545 37.88 0.90 -25.66
CA ARG A 545 37.16 2.02 -25.06
C ARG A 545 36.28 2.77 -26.05
N MET A 546 36.75 2.91 -27.28
CA MET A 546 36.11 3.72 -28.33
C MET A 546 35.07 2.94 -29.15
N ALA A 547 35.23 1.62 -29.25
CA ALA A 547 34.34 0.76 -30.03
C ALA A 547 34.33 -0.67 -29.49
N LEU A 548 33.37 -1.47 -29.96
CA LEU A 548 33.31 -2.91 -29.71
C LEU A 548 34.45 -3.64 -30.42
N VAL A 549 35.38 -4.20 -29.64
CA VAL A 549 36.39 -5.16 -30.09
C VAL A 549 35.85 -6.58 -29.90
N LEU A 550 35.85 -7.37 -30.98
CA LEU A 550 35.39 -8.75 -30.92
C LEU A 550 36.39 -9.65 -30.17
N PRO A 551 35.92 -10.72 -29.51
CA PRO A 551 36.80 -11.69 -28.84
C PRO A 551 37.84 -12.27 -29.80
N THR A 552 39.08 -12.40 -29.33
CA THR A 552 40.20 -12.88 -30.15
C THR A 552 40.61 -14.32 -29.81
N LEU A 553 40.30 -14.81 -28.60
CA LEU A 553 40.70 -16.14 -28.14
C LEU A 553 39.61 -17.19 -28.38
N LYS A 554 38.36 -16.85 -28.06
CA LYS A 554 37.20 -17.72 -28.19
C LYS A 554 35.96 -16.86 -28.44
N PRO A 555 34.99 -17.30 -29.27
CA PRO A 555 33.71 -16.59 -29.39
C PRO A 555 32.95 -16.58 -28.06
N LEU A 556 32.16 -15.52 -27.82
CA LEU A 556 31.29 -15.45 -26.65
C LEU A 556 30.24 -16.57 -26.69
N PRO A 557 29.87 -17.14 -25.52
CA PRO A 557 28.89 -18.20 -25.47
C PRO A 557 27.50 -17.65 -25.78
N ASN A 558 26.79 -18.32 -26.68
CA ASN A 558 25.35 -18.09 -26.91
C ASN A 558 24.48 -18.99 -26.02
N VAL A 559 25.08 -20.01 -25.39
CA VAL A 559 24.41 -20.94 -24.49
C VAL A 559 25.22 -21.02 -23.22
N ILE A 560 24.57 -20.76 -22.09
CA ILE A 560 25.12 -20.91 -20.75
C ILE A 560 24.44 -22.11 -20.09
N VAL A 561 25.16 -22.77 -19.18
CA VAL A 561 24.61 -23.90 -18.43
C VAL A 561 23.43 -23.39 -17.58
N PRO A 562 22.24 -24.00 -17.69
CA PRO A 562 21.08 -23.56 -16.93
C PRO A 562 21.32 -23.73 -15.41
N PRO A 563 20.73 -22.86 -14.57
CA PRO A 563 20.88 -22.95 -13.13
C PRO A 563 20.25 -24.24 -12.59
N THR A 564 20.94 -24.84 -11.62
CA THR A 564 20.47 -26.01 -10.86
C THR A 564 19.22 -25.68 -10.05
N ALA A 565 18.46 -26.71 -9.65
CA ALA A 565 17.27 -26.52 -8.80
C ALA A 565 17.61 -25.76 -7.49
N LYS A 566 18.77 -26.04 -6.91
CA LYS A 566 19.25 -25.39 -5.67
C LYS A 566 19.52 -23.88 -5.87
N GLU A 567 20.10 -23.50 -7.01
CA GLU A 567 20.35 -22.08 -7.33
C GLU A 567 19.03 -21.33 -7.58
N ARG A 568 18.06 -21.96 -8.25
CA ARG A 568 16.72 -21.41 -8.44
C ARG A 568 16.01 -21.19 -7.11
N GLU A 569 16.02 -22.18 -6.22
CA GLU A 569 15.45 -22.06 -4.87
C GLU A 569 16.10 -20.95 -4.05
N ALA A 570 17.44 -20.79 -4.14
CA ALA A 570 18.15 -19.72 -3.45
C ALA A 570 17.77 -18.34 -3.98
N ALA A 571 17.64 -18.18 -5.30
CA ALA A 571 17.20 -16.93 -5.93
C ALA A 571 15.76 -16.56 -5.54
N VAL A 572 14.84 -17.52 -5.56
CA VAL A 572 13.44 -17.33 -5.13
C VAL A 572 13.37 -16.93 -3.66
N ARG A 573 14.12 -17.61 -2.78
CA ARG A 573 14.21 -17.25 -1.36
C ARG A 573 14.69 -15.81 -1.17
N LYS A 574 15.72 -15.41 -1.92
CA LYS A 574 16.26 -14.04 -1.84
C LYS A 574 15.23 -13.01 -2.29
N GLU A 575 14.48 -13.31 -3.34
CA GLU A 575 13.43 -12.44 -3.84
C GLU A 575 12.28 -12.29 -2.82
N LEU A 576 11.92 -13.39 -2.15
CA LEU A 576 10.94 -13.38 -1.06
C LEU A 576 11.43 -12.56 0.14
N GLU A 577 12.69 -12.71 0.57
CA GLU A 577 13.29 -11.88 1.62
C GLU A 577 13.23 -10.39 1.29
N VAL A 578 13.56 -10.02 0.05
CA VAL A 578 13.53 -8.62 -0.43
C VAL A 578 12.12 -8.04 -0.30
N ARG A 579 11.10 -8.83 -0.62
CA ARG A 579 9.68 -8.43 -0.51
C ARG A 579 9.19 -8.35 0.92
N ILE A 580 9.50 -9.36 1.73
CA ILE A 580 9.10 -9.44 3.14
C ILE A 580 9.67 -8.26 3.95
N VAL A 581 10.92 -7.88 3.69
CA VAL A 581 11.60 -6.82 4.45
C VAL A 581 11.15 -5.42 4.01
N GLY A 582 10.33 -5.30 2.96
CA GLY A 582 9.71 -4.03 2.53
C GLY A 582 10.72 -2.95 2.13
N ARG A 583 11.98 -3.32 1.88
CA ARG A 583 13.00 -2.38 1.44
C ARG A 583 12.96 -2.33 -0.08
N GLY A 584 12.42 -1.23 -0.60
CA GLY A 584 12.47 -0.91 -2.03
C GLY A 584 13.86 -1.22 -2.58
N SER A 585 13.92 -1.84 -3.75
CA SER A 585 15.17 -2.19 -4.39
C SER A 585 16.03 -0.92 -4.49
N GLY A 586 17.07 -0.82 -3.67
CA GLY A 586 18.03 0.28 -3.74
C GLY A 586 18.78 0.17 -5.06
N LEU A 587 18.21 0.75 -6.12
CA LEU A 587 18.83 0.81 -7.44
C LEU A 587 20.16 1.55 -7.30
N SER A 588 21.18 1.05 -7.98
CA SER A 588 22.44 1.76 -8.08
C SER A 588 22.32 3.00 -8.97
N ASP A 589 23.29 3.92 -8.87
CA ASP A 589 23.30 5.16 -9.67
C ASP A 589 23.27 4.90 -11.19
N VAL A 590 23.87 3.80 -11.66
CA VAL A 590 23.82 3.40 -13.09
C VAL A 590 22.43 2.91 -13.51
N GLU A 591 21.71 2.22 -12.61
CA GLU A 591 20.34 1.77 -12.86
C GLU A 591 19.38 2.97 -12.87
N MET A 592 19.50 3.87 -11.89
CA MET A 592 18.73 5.11 -11.84
C MET A 592 18.97 5.98 -13.08
N MET A 593 20.22 6.09 -13.53
CA MET A 593 20.58 6.82 -14.75
C MET A 593 19.89 6.25 -16.00
N LEU A 594 19.82 4.92 -16.14
CA LEU A 594 19.13 4.30 -17.27
C LEU A 594 17.63 4.60 -17.28
N HIS A 595 16.98 4.50 -16.13
CA HIS A 595 15.56 4.82 -16.00
C HIS A 595 15.28 6.31 -16.32
N GLU A 596 16.11 7.22 -15.83
CA GLU A 596 16.07 8.65 -16.20
C GLU A 596 16.20 8.84 -17.72
N PHE A 597 17.21 8.21 -18.34
CA PHE A 597 17.45 8.30 -19.77
C PHE A 597 16.26 7.81 -20.60
N TRP A 598 15.64 6.69 -20.23
CA TRP A 598 14.50 6.15 -20.96
C TRP A 598 13.26 7.02 -20.81
N VAL A 599 12.96 7.53 -19.62
CA VAL A 599 11.84 8.46 -19.40
C VAL A 599 12.00 9.71 -20.26
N VAL A 600 13.19 10.30 -20.29
CA VAL A 600 13.45 11.50 -21.12
C VAL A 600 13.38 11.18 -22.62
N SER A 601 13.91 10.03 -23.04
CA SER A 601 13.86 9.61 -24.44
C SER A 601 12.44 9.36 -24.91
N GLU A 602 11.63 8.69 -24.09
CA GLU A 602 10.23 8.40 -24.37
C GLU A 602 9.40 9.68 -24.50
N VAL A 603 9.56 10.62 -23.56
CA VAL A 603 8.87 11.91 -23.59
C VAL A 603 9.27 12.71 -24.83
N ARG A 604 10.56 12.71 -25.18
CA ARG A 604 11.06 13.38 -26.38
C ARG A 604 10.45 12.79 -27.67
N GLU A 605 10.43 11.46 -27.79
CA GLU A 605 9.83 10.78 -28.95
C GLU A 605 8.32 11.02 -29.04
N ALA A 606 7.62 11.05 -27.90
CA ALA A 606 6.19 11.30 -27.85
C ALA A 606 5.82 12.76 -28.16
N ASP A 607 6.67 13.72 -27.79
CA ASP A 607 6.52 15.14 -28.12
C ASP A 607 6.63 15.37 -29.63
N ASP A 608 7.54 14.66 -30.32
CA ASP A 608 7.65 14.69 -31.78
C ASP A 608 6.36 14.22 -32.50
N VAL A 609 5.59 13.33 -31.87
CA VAL A 609 4.35 12.74 -32.41
C VAL A 609 3.09 13.49 -31.93
N GLY A 610 3.22 14.44 -31.00
CA GLY A 610 2.13 15.28 -30.51
C GLY A 610 1.12 14.58 -29.61
N ARG A 611 1.47 13.42 -29.02
CA ARG A 611 0.66 12.73 -28.00
C ARG A 611 1.56 12.21 -26.88
N PRO A 612 1.46 12.73 -25.65
CA PRO A 612 2.27 12.23 -24.54
C PRO A 612 1.92 10.77 -24.22
N PRO A 613 2.89 9.97 -23.78
CA PRO A 613 2.69 8.54 -23.61
C PRO A 613 1.90 8.25 -22.33
N HIS A 614 1.07 7.20 -22.34
CA HIS A 614 0.33 6.74 -21.15
C HIS A 614 1.22 5.82 -20.28
N THR A 615 2.36 6.34 -19.84
CA THR A 615 3.36 5.66 -19.02
C THR A 615 3.70 6.48 -17.77
N HIS A 616 4.43 5.89 -16.83
CA HIS A 616 4.90 6.59 -15.63
C HIS A 616 5.68 7.86 -16.00
N GLY A 617 6.60 7.76 -16.97
CA GLY A 617 7.35 8.91 -17.50
C GLY A 617 6.44 9.98 -18.10
N GLY A 618 5.42 9.58 -18.86
CA GLY A 618 4.41 10.49 -19.40
C GLY A 618 3.53 11.14 -18.34
N LEU A 619 3.22 10.45 -17.23
CA LEU A 619 2.52 11.05 -16.09
C LEU A 619 3.38 12.13 -15.42
N LEU A 620 4.65 11.84 -15.13
CA LEU A 620 5.60 12.82 -14.58
C LEU A 620 5.73 14.04 -15.49
N TRP A 621 5.84 13.82 -16.81
CA TRP A 621 5.90 14.89 -17.80
C TRP A 621 4.64 15.78 -17.79
N ARG A 622 3.44 15.19 -17.78
CA ARG A 622 2.18 15.93 -17.73
C ARG A 622 2.07 16.79 -16.47
N ILE A 623 2.39 16.22 -15.32
CA ILE A 623 2.40 16.93 -14.04
C ILE A 623 3.42 18.08 -14.07
N PHE A 624 4.66 17.80 -14.46
CA PHE A 624 5.72 18.81 -14.52
C PHE A 624 5.38 19.95 -15.49
N SER A 625 4.87 19.62 -16.68
CA SER A 625 4.48 20.59 -17.69
C SER A 625 3.36 21.49 -17.18
N ALA A 626 2.35 20.93 -16.53
CA ALA A 626 1.26 21.70 -15.92
C ALA A 626 1.78 22.67 -14.84
N LEU A 627 2.68 22.23 -13.97
CA LEU A 627 3.32 23.08 -12.96
C LEU A 627 4.20 24.17 -13.57
N TRP A 628 4.92 23.84 -14.65
CA TRP A 628 5.75 24.79 -15.38
C TRP A 628 4.90 25.90 -16.01
N TYR A 629 3.86 25.55 -16.76
CA TYR A 629 2.92 26.53 -17.33
C TYR A 629 2.29 27.39 -16.24
N ALA A 630 1.81 26.78 -15.15
CA ALA A 630 1.23 27.53 -14.03
C ALA A 630 2.21 28.56 -13.45
N LYS A 631 3.50 28.20 -13.32
CA LYS A 631 4.55 29.11 -12.85
C LYS A 631 4.85 30.24 -13.85
N GLN A 632 4.86 29.97 -15.15
CA GLN A 632 5.07 31.01 -16.19
C GLN A 632 3.87 31.97 -16.28
N GLU A 633 2.65 31.45 -16.22
CA GLU A 633 1.40 32.21 -16.35
C GLU A 633 0.95 32.86 -15.02
N LYS A 634 1.67 32.62 -13.92
CA LYS A 634 1.29 33.02 -12.55
C LYS A 634 -0.10 32.52 -12.15
N ARG A 635 -0.48 31.34 -12.64
CA ARG A 635 -1.72 30.63 -12.29
C ARG A 635 -1.53 29.81 -11.02
N GLY A 636 -2.60 29.56 -10.28
CA GLY A 636 -2.58 28.65 -9.13
C GLY A 636 -2.15 27.23 -9.54
N MET A 637 -1.07 26.72 -8.94
CA MET A 637 -0.56 25.37 -9.23
C MET A 637 -1.58 24.27 -8.88
N GLY A 638 -2.44 24.51 -7.88
CA GLY A 638 -3.52 23.59 -7.52
C GLY A 638 -4.53 23.38 -8.65
N ASP A 639 -4.91 24.46 -9.36
CA ASP A 639 -5.85 24.38 -10.48
C ASP A 639 -5.24 23.59 -11.66
N ALA A 640 -3.96 23.85 -11.95
CA ALA A 640 -3.23 23.15 -13.00
C ALA A 640 -3.07 21.65 -12.70
N LEU A 641 -2.82 21.28 -11.44
CA LEU A 641 -2.80 19.88 -11.03
C LEU A 641 -4.18 19.23 -11.10
N ASN A 642 -5.24 19.93 -10.71
CA ASN A 642 -6.61 19.42 -10.79
C ASN A 642 -7.01 19.07 -12.24
N GLU A 643 -6.57 19.87 -13.22
CA GLU A 643 -6.74 19.54 -14.65
C GLU A 643 -6.08 18.21 -15.01
N VAL A 644 -4.85 17.95 -14.54
CA VAL A 644 -4.14 16.69 -14.78
C VAL A 644 -4.85 15.50 -14.11
N LEU A 645 -5.39 15.69 -12.89
CA LEU A 645 -6.10 14.63 -12.16
C LEU A 645 -7.42 14.26 -12.86
N VAL A 646 -8.15 15.25 -13.38
CA VAL A 646 -9.49 15.09 -13.95
C VAL A 646 -9.48 14.86 -15.47
N ALA A 647 -8.36 15.12 -16.17
CA ALA A 647 -8.24 15.01 -17.63
C ALA A 647 -8.69 13.64 -18.18
N ASP A 648 -8.39 12.54 -17.48
CA ASP A 648 -8.81 11.19 -17.93
C ASP A 648 -10.21 10.78 -17.40
N VAL A 649 -10.84 11.59 -16.54
CA VAL A 649 -12.18 11.30 -15.99
C VAL A 649 -13.28 11.75 -16.96
N ARG A 650 -12.99 12.71 -17.85
CA ARG A 650 -13.96 13.28 -18.79
C ARG A 650 -14.01 12.60 -20.17
N GLY A 651 -13.12 11.63 -20.43
CA GLY A 651 -13.06 10.92 -21.72
C GLY A 651 -13.79 9.57 -21.71
N LYS A 652 -14.55 9.28 -22.77
CA LYS A 652 -15.01 7.93 -23.13
C LYS A 652 -13.87 7.12 -23.76
N GLU A 653 -12.67 7.12 -23.20
CA GLU A 653 -11.61 6.21 -23.67
C GLU A 653 -11.66 4.89 -22.87
N PRO A 654 -11.53 3.73 -23.53
CA PRO A 654 -11.78 2.42 -22.89
C PRO A 654 -10.71 1.98 -21.89
N GLU A 655 -9.62 2.74 -21.72
CA GLU A 655 -8.47 2.34 -20.93
C GLU A 655 -8.12 3.39 -19.85
N ARG A 656 -8.83 3.35 -18.71
CA ARG A 656 -8.36 4.01 -17.47
C ARG A 656 -7.09 3.32 -17.00
N ARG A 657 -5.91 3.81 -17.42
CA ARG A 657 -4.63 3.17 -17.07
C ARG A 657 -4.04 3.59 -15.72
N PHE A 658 -4.41 4.77 -15.20
CA PHE A 658 -3.95 5.28 -13.89
C PHE A 658 -5.14 5.63 -13.00
N GLY A 659 -5.12 5.17 -11.75
CA GLY A 659 -6.12 5.50 -10.75
C GLY A 659 -6.03 6.95 -10.26
N PHE A 660 -7.10 7.47 -9.66
CA PHE A 660 -7.10 8.82 -9.08
C PHE A 660 -6.04 8.97 -7.98
N THR A 661 -5.93 7.98 -7.08
CA THR A 661 -4.95 7.98 -6.00
C THR A 661 -3.52 7.99 -6.51
N GLU A 662 -3.22 7.20 -7.53
CA GLU A 662 -1.90 7.16 -8.15
C GLU A 662 -1.50 8.53 -8.74
N LYS A 663 -2.40 9.17 -9.48
CA LYS A 663 -2.14 10.51 -10.01
C LYS A 663 -1.97 11.53 -8.88
N ALA A 664 -2.80 11.47 -7.85
CA ALA A 664 -2.74 12.37 -6.71
C ALA A 664 -1.45 12.18 -5.90
N PHE A 665 -0.96 10.94 -5.76
CA PHE A 665 0.32 10.62 -5.14
C PHE A 665 1.46 11.27 -5.91
N TRP A 666 1.58 10.98 -7.22
CA TRP A 666 2.65 11.54 -8.04
C TRP A 666 2.57 13.07 -8.16
N ALA A 667 1.37 13.64 -8.27
CA ALA A 667 1.18 15.09 -8.29
C ALA A 667 1.74 15.76 -7.03
N ARG A 668 1.49 15.19 -5.85
CA ARG A 668 2.02 15.70 -4.58
C ARG A 668 3.55 15.60 -4.50
N VAL A 669 4.10 14.43 -4.83
CA VAL A 669 5.56 14.24 -4.77
C VAL A 669 6.28 15.18 -5.74
N VAL A 670 5.80 15.26 -6.99
CA VAL A 670 6.40 16.13 -8.01
C VAL A 670 6.23 17.60 -7.63
N LEU A 671 5.06 18.02 -7.12
CA LEU A 671 4.85 19.40 -6.66
C LEU A 671 5.88 19.80 -5.60
N LYS A 672 6.11 18.97 -4.58
CA LYS A 672 7.09 19.29 -3.52
C LYS A 672 8.47 19.53 -4.12
N ARG A 673 8.96 18.57 -4.90
CA ARG A 673 10.27 18.67 -5.56
C ARG A 673 10.35 19.85 -6.52
N PHE A 674 9.24 20.18 -7.18
CA PHE A 674 9.15 21.29 -8.12
C PHE A 674 9.23 22.66 -7.42
N LEU A 675 8.65 22.80 -6.23
CA LEU A 675 8.74 24.01 -5.42
C LEU A 675 10.18 24.28 -4.96
N GLU A 676 10.94 23.22 -4.66
CA GLU A 676 12.37 23.25 -4.33
C GLU A 676 13.27 23.43 -5.57
N PHE A 677 12.72 23.34 -6.79
CA PHE A 677 13.48 23.35 -8.03
C PHE A 677 13.55 24.73 -8.68
N GLU A 678 14.78 25.17 -8.93
CA GLU A 678 15.07 26.36 -9.71
C GLU A 678 15.02 26.06 -11.22
N LEU A 679 14.09 26.71 -11.92
CA LEU A 679 13.98 26.63 -13.38
C LEU A 679 15.16 27.34 -14.05
N VAL A 680 15.75 26.67 -15.03
CA VAL A 680 16.78 27.23 -15.91
C VAL A 680 16.12 28.26 -16.84
N LYS A 681 16.71 29.45 -16.91
CA LYS A 681 16.14 30.58 -17.66
C LYS A 681 16.25 30.36 -19.18
N PRO A 682 15.25 30.79 -19.97
CA PRO A 682 15.25 30.61 -21.42
C PRO A 682 16.41 31.32 -22.17
N GLY A 683 17.05 32.31 -21.56
CA GLY A 683 18.10 33.13 -22.20
C GLY A 683 19.39 32.37 -22.61
N ASP A 684 19.57 31.14 -22.13
CA ASP A 684 20.75 30.31 -22.42
C ASP A 684 20.58 29.38 -23.64
N VAL A 685 19.40 29.38 -24.28
CA VAL A 685 19.14 28.58 -25.49
C VAL A 685 18.41 29.45 -26.51
N GLY A 686 19.09 29.75 -27.63
CA GLY A 686 18.51 30.55 -28.70
C GLY A 686 17.27 29.89 -29.33
N GLY A 687 16.16 30.64 -29.40
CA GLY A 687 14.95 30.29 -30.16
C GLY A 687 13.71 30.11 -29.29
N GLY A 688 12.69 30.96 -29.51
CA GLY A 688 11.46 31.07 -28.73
C GLY A 688 10.44 29.92 -28.82
N ASP A 689 10.88 28.66 -28.76
CA ASP A 689 9.99 27.51 -28.59
C ASP A 689 9.82 27.17 -27.09
N PRO A 690 8.62 27.37 -26.50
CA PRO A 690 8.34 26.98 -25.12
C PRO A 690 8.62 25.49 -24.85
N ARG A 691 8.43 24.61 -25.85
CA ARG A 691 8.51 23.15 -25.66
C ARG A 691 9.92 22.67 -25.38
N GLY A 692 10.90 23.15 -26.14
CA GLY A 692 12.32 22.87 -25.87
C GLY A 692 12.76 23.30 -24.47
N ALA A 693 12.22 24.42 -23.98
CA ALA A 693 12.50 24.90 -22.62
C ALA A 693 11.89 24.01 -21.53
N ILE A 694 10.69 23.43 -21.74
CA ILE A 694 10.10 22.45 -20.80
C ILE A 694 10.95 21.20 -20.76
N LEU A 695 11.30 20.63 -21.93
CA LEU A 695 12.05 19.38 -22.01
C LEU A 695 13.41 19.49 -21.30
N MET A 696 14.13 20.60 -21.52
CA MET A 696 15.39 20.88 -20.84
C MET A 696 15.22 21.00 -19.31
N ASN A 697 14.19 21.72 -18.85
CA ASN A 697 13.91 21.88 -17.43
C ASN A 697 13.46 20.56 -16.79
N PHE A 698 12.68 19.75 -17.49
CA PHE A 698 12.24 18.43 -17.05
C PHE A 698 13.41 17.46 -16.92
N GLN A 699 14.30 17.42 -17.91
CA GLN A 699 15.52 16.62 -17.84
C GLN A 699 16.38 17.04 -16.64
N SER A 700 16.57 18.35 -16.44
CA SER A 700 17.33 18.88 -15.29
C SER A 700 16.65 18.58 -13.95
N PHE A 701 15.31 18.58 -13.92
CA PHE A 701 14.50 18.26 -12.76
C PHE A 701 14.64 16.79 -12.36
N LEU A 702 14.53 15.87 -13.32
CA LEU A 702 14.72 14.44 -13.06
C LEU A 702 16.16 14.10 -12.66
N ALA A 703 17.16 14.75 -13.27
CA ALA A 703 18.57 14.55 -12.92
C ALA A 703 18.88 14.92 -11.46
N LYS A 704 18.14 15.88 -10.87
CA LYS A 704 18.23 16.24 -9.44
C LYS A 704 17.37 15.38 -8.53
N ASN A 705 16.30 14.76 -9.06
CA ASN A 705 15.31 13.98 -8.32
C ASN A 705 15.15 12.58 -8.94
N LYS A 706 16.26 11.85 -9.04
CA LYS A 706 16.32 10.59 -9.80
C LYS A 706 15.38 9.52 -9.24
N GLU A 707 15.00 9.59 -7.97
CA GLU A 707 14.06 8.67 -7.35
C GLU A 707 12.65 8.73 -7.97
N LEU A 708 12.27 9.83 -8.62
CA LEU A 708 10.94 9.99 -9.23
C LEU A 708 10.70 8.99 -10.37
N VAL A 709 11.76 8.49 -11.01
CA VAL A 709 11.63 7.51 -12.09
C VAL A 709 11.25 6.11 -11.59
N LEU A 710 11.34 5.88 -10.27
CA LEU A 710 11.01 4.61 -9.63
C LEU A 710 9.48 4.47 -9.54
N LYS A 711 8.89 3.79 -10.52
CA LYS A 711 7.44 3.55 -10.57
C LYS A 711 6.88 2.90 -9.29
N ASP A 712 7.68 2.12 -8.57
CA ASP A 712 7.27 1.35 -7.39
C ASP A 712 7.50 2.12 -6.07
N MET A 713 7.85 3.41 -6.13
CA MET A 713 8.07 4.25 -4.94
C MET A 713 6.82 4.34 -4.03
N TRP A 714 5.62 4.14 -4.59
CA TRP A 714 4.37 4.12 -3.82
C TRP A 714 4.32 2.99 -2.79
N GLN A 715 5.05 1.89 -2.99
CA GLN A 715 5.04 0.73 -2.08
C GLN A 715 5.57 1.06 -0.68
N GLY A 716 6.28 2.18 -0.52
CA GLY A 716 6.68 2.68 0.79
C GLY A 716 5.58 3.42 1.56
N TYR A 717 4.45 3.73 0.90
CA TYR A 717 3.35 4.56 1.41
C TYR A 717 2.02 3.81 1.42
N TYR A 718 1.78 3.03 0.37
CA TYR A 718 0.54 2.29 0.15
C TYR A 718 0.80 0.79 0.15
N SER A 719 -0.11 0.05 0.78
CA SER A 719 -0.26 -1.38 0.58
C SER A 719 -0.76 -1.64 -0.85
N ALA A 720 -0.49 -2.83 -1.37
CA ALA A 720 -0.95 -3.21 -2.70
C ALA A 720 -2.49 -3.26 -2.74
N GLU A 721 -3.09 -3.67 -1.63
CA GLU A 721 -4.51 -3.75 -1.34
C GLU A 721 -5.20 -2.40 -1.54
N THR A 722 -4.62 -1.35 -0.97
CA THR A 722 -5.12 0.01 -1.11
C THR A 722 -4.85 0.56 -2.50
N TRP A 723 -3.62 0.42 -3.02
CA TRP A 723 -3.21 1.02 -4.30
C TRP A 723 -4.06 0.56 -5.50
N HIS A 724 -4.45 -0.71 -5.52
CA HIS A 724 -5.21 -1.31 -6.62
C HIS A 724 -6.73 -1.42 -6.36
N SER A 725 -7.23 -0.81 -5.29
CA SER A 725 -8.67 -0.80 -4.98
C SER A 725 -9.46 0.07 -5.97
N GLU A 726 -10.73 -0.30 -6.17
CA GLU A 726 -11.68 0.52 -6.94
C GLU A 726 -11.81 1.92 -6.32
N ASP A 727 -11.77 2.00 -4.99
CA ASP A 727 -11.70 3.25 -4.25
C ASP A 727 -10.52 4.11 -4.69
N ALA A 728 -9.31 3.54 -4.74
CA ALA A 728 -8.12 4.26 -5.19
C ALA A 728 -8.17 4.64 -6.68
N ALA A 729 -8.91 3.88 -7.49
CA ALA A 729 -9.10 4.16 -8.90
C ALA A 729 -10.01 5.39 -9.14
N VAL A 730 -11.09 5.53 -8.37
CA VAL A 730 -12.11 6.58 -8.59
C VAL A 730 -11.97 7.81 -7.69
N ARG A 731 -11.32 7.67 -6.54
CA ARG A 731 -11.14 8.74 -5.55
C ARG A 731 -9.75 8.68 -4.92
N PHE A 732 -9.41 9.73 -4.17
CA PHE A 732 -8.19 9.73 -3.38
C PHE A 732 -8.38 8.88 -2.12
N VAL A 733 -7.51 7.90 -1.94
CA VAL A 733 -7.37 7.13 -0.70
C VAL A 733 -6.02 7.51 -0.06
N PRO A 734 -5.98 7.82 1.25
CA PRO A 734 -4.73 8.17 1.92
C PRO A 734 -3.81 6.95 2.05
N PRO A 735 -2.48 7.17 2.18
CA PRO A 735 -1.52 6.12 2.46
C PRO A 735 -1.85 5.34 3.73
N ASP A 736 -1.71 4.02 3.70
CA ASP A 736 -2.02 3.10 4.80
C ASP A 736 -0.79 2.42 5.43
N LEU A 737 0.39 2.53 4.83
CA LEU A 737 1.65 2.02 5.40
C LEU A 737 2.49 3.11 6.05
N LYS A 738 2.61 4.27 5.39
CA LYS A 738 3.43 5.38 5.85
C LYS A 738 2.84 6.69 5.40
N GLU A 739 2.81 7.66 6.29
CA GLU A 739 2.40 9.01 5.95
C GLU A 739 3.34 9.64 4.92
N THR A 740 2.75 10.43 4.02
CA THR A 740 3.50 11.33 3.13
C THR A 740 4.05 12.55 3.86
N GLU A 741 3.97 12.63 5.19
CA GLU A 741 4.44 13.76 6.00
C GLU A 741 5.96 14.03 5.84
N ASN A 742 6.76 13.02 5.50
CA ASN A 742 8.19 13.23 5.17
C ASN A 742 8.41 13.97 3.83
N PHE A 743 7.33 14.26 3.11
CA PHE A 743 7.30 15.09 1.91
C PHE A 743 6.48 16.39 2.08
N MET A 744 6.14 16.81 3.30
CA MET A 744 5.67 18.19 3.55
C MET A 744 6.82 19.15 3.87
#